data_AF-A0AAE2SW87-F1
#
_entry.id   AF-A0AAE2SW87-F1
#
_cell.length_a   1.000
_cell.length_b   1.000
_cell.length_c   1.000
_cell.angle_alpha   90.00
_cell.angle_beta   90.00
_cell.angle_gamma   90.00
#
_symmetry.space_group_name_H-M   'P 1'
#
loop_
_entity.id
_entity.type
_entity.pdbx_description
1 polymer ?
#
loop_
_entity_poly.entity_id
_entity_poly.type
_entity_poly.pdbx_seq_one_letter_code
_entity_poly.pdbx_strand_id
1 'polypeptide(L)'
;MAVITGTAGNDTLNGTTGDDQISGLDGNDILTGGAGADQLIGGAGTDTAGYAMATSAITFNLKTGVYTGEAAGDTFSSIEVLSGSASADTFVGNGTTITFDGYAGDDTVDYSASAAAVNVTLAGPGVTTVGSGGDAQGNSLVNIEKVIGSAFNDTLGSTSPFSYTLQGGAGNDTYVVGSAVIGIVEAAGGGDDEIRTTATSYSMSSYANVERLTFTGSGNATLTGNTGDNIITAGTGNDILTGGAGADQLIGGAGTDTAGYAMATSAITFNLKTGVYTGEAAGDTFSSIEVLSGSASADTFVGNGTTITFDGYAGDDTVDYSASAAAVNVTLAGPGVTTVGSGGDAQGNSLVNIEKVIGSAFNDTLGSTSPFSYTLQGGAGNDTYVVGSAVIGIVEAAGGGDDEIRTTATSYSMSSYANVERLTFTGSGNATLTGNTGDNIITAGTGNDILNGGDGNDVLIGGAGADQLIGGAGTDTVSYVNAAAAITLNLQTGVHTGDAAGDTFSSIEAFAGSNFNDTLIGGTSDDILIGGAGADQLVGGAGTDTASYVNAAAAITLNLKTGVHTGDAAGDTFDSIEAFIGSSFNDTFFSSASADTLNGGAGTLDTIDYSLSGTAVNVNLTTSVVSGGDGAGDVLANFERVVGSSFADTLASSTSGHALVGGAGDDIYLVGNQAVMIAEAAGGGTDEIRTALTTYSMASFANVERLTFTGTGNATLTGNAGNNVITGGTGNDTLIGGAGADQLIGGAGTDTASYANAGAAVTVNLKTGVHIGDAAGDTFSSIEAFIGSSSKDTFVGNGTAVTFNGGVGTDTVSYSSSAAAVNVTLGAGGVTTVASGGDAEGNRLLNIEQVIGSAFNDTLGSTATTTQTLQGGGGNDTYVVSSQNIVITESAGAGDDEIRTSATSYSMANHANVERLTYTGTGNATLTGNSGDNIITGGTGNDTLNGGGGNDQLHGGSGDDALFSGAGEVHLYGGDGNDTLNLISGQGFADGGNDGDTYHVNMVLAATIKDTGVGGSDTVYLDRVQSLADFDNTRIGDDLVLQSHADAQPGTGYENATVILQDWYAGSNTIELFYLADGTQVSGTLFS
;
A
#
# COMPACT_ATOMS: atom_id res chain seq x y z
N MET A 1 1.88 -72.54 -86.74
CA MET A 1 2.93 -73.53 -86.41
C MET A 1 3.87 -73.77 -87.55
N ALA A 2 4.50 -72.67 -87.96
CA ALA A 2 5.85 -72.69 -88.48
C ALA A 2 6.81 -73.12 -87.34
N VAL A 3 7.79 -73.94 -87.71
CA VAL A 3 8.96 -74.20 -86.87
C VAL A 3 10.13 -73.51 -87.56
N ILE A 4 10.68 -72.51 -86.91
CA ILE A 4 11.75 -71.66 -87.44
C ILE A 4 12.97 -71.90 -86.57
N THR A 5 14.07 -72.30 -87.18
CA THR A 5 15.33 -72.56 -86.47
C THR A 5 16.43 -71.76 -87.13
N GLY A 6 17.17 -71.01 -86.32
CA GLY A 6 18.32 -70.23 -86.72
C GLY A 6 19.55 -71.09 -87.02
N THR A 7 20.68 -70.40 -87.07
CA THR A 7 22.03 -70.91 -87.25
C THR A 7 22.80 -70.84 -85.93
N ALA A 8 24.10 -71.08 -85.94
CA ALA A 8 24.95 -70.99 -84.74
C ALA A 8 25.63 -69.61 -84.61
N GLY A 9 25.01 -68.56 -85.14
CA GLY A 9 25.46 -67.18 -84.97
C GLY A 9 24.26 -66.24 -84.91
N ASN A 10 24.50 -64.95 -84.64
CA ASN A 10 23.43 -63.98 -84.38
C ASN A 10 22.40 -63.89 -85.52
N ASP A 11 21.19 -64.31 -85.24
CA ASP A 11 20.08 -64.38 -86.16
C ASP A 11 18.97 -63.38 -85.79
N THR A 12 18.17 -63.00 -86.79
CA THR A 12 16.91 -62.25 -86.59
C THR A 12 15.79 -63.05 -87.23
N LEU A 13 14.94 -63.62 -86.38
CA LEU A 13 13.94 -64.61 -86.77
C LEU A 13 12.54 -64.06 -86.53
N ASN A 14 11.72 -64.04 -87.59
CA ASN A 14 10.34 -63.57 -87.54
C ASN A 14 9.37 -64.71 -87.85
N GLY A 15 8.41 -64.92 -86.95
CA GLY A 15 7.29 -65.84 -87.10
C GLY A 15 6.16 -65.27 -87.95
N THR A 16 5.04 -65.97 -87.92
CA THR A 16 3.84 -65.69 -88.69
C THR A 16 2.73 -65.13 -87.78
N THR A 17 1.46 -65.30 -88.14
CA THR A 17 0.32 -64.81 -87.35
C THR A 17 -0.45 -65.94 -86.65
N GLY A 18 0.16 -67.09 -86.40
CA GLY A 18 -0.41 -68.10 -85.53
C GLY A 18 0.68 -68.92 -84.82
N ASP A 19 0.32 -69.71 -83.82
CA ASP A 19 1.23 -70.37 -82.86
C ASP A 19 2.47 -71.01 -83.51
N ASP A 20 3.65 -70.44 -83.30
CA ASP A 20 4.93 -70.79 -83.92
C ASP A 20 5.95 -71.26 -82.87
N GLN A 21 6.97 -72.01 -83.32
CA GLN A 21 8.12 -72.37 -82.49
C GLN A 21 9.38 -71.82 -83.15
N ILE A 22 10.08 -70.92 -82.47
CA ILE A 22 11.26 -70.22 -82.99
C ILE A 22 12.44 -70.52 -82.07
N SER A 23 13.52 -71.06 -82.63
CA SER A 23 14.74 -71.41 -81.89
C SER A 23 15.95 -70.71 -82.48
N GLY A 24 16.69 -69.94 -81.67
CA GLY A 24 17.91 -69.22 -82.05
C GLY A 24 19.12 -70.12 -82.21
N LEU A 25 19.40 -70.94 -81.17
CA LEU A 25 20.58 -71.78 -80.96
C LEU A 25 21.76 -71.04 -80.32
N ASP A 26 22.95 -71.04 -80.93
CA ASP A 26 24.13 -70.36 -80.38
C ASP A 26 24.23 -68.98 -81.05
N GLY A 27 24.49 -67.91 -80.30
CA GLY A 27 24.52 -66.55 -80.84
C GLY A 27 23.75 -65.59 -79.96
N ASN A 28 23.78 -64.30 -80.30
CA ASN A 28 22.86 -63.32 -79.71
C ASN A 28 21.75 -63.06 -80.71
N ASP A 29 20.61 -63.70 -80.50
CA ASP A 29 19.53 -63.77 -81.47
C ASP A 29 18.38 -62.81 -81.13
N ILE A 30 17.66 -62.33 -82.14
CA ILE A 30 16.40 -61.57 -81.98
C ILE A 30 15.26 -62.42 -82.53
N LEU A 31 14.33 -62.83 -81.67
CA LEU A 31 13.24 -63.72 -81.99
C LEU A 31 11.90 -62.98 -81.82
N THR A 32 11.12 -62.90 -82.90
CA THR A 32 9.79 -62.27 -82.91
C THR A 32 8.75 -63.29 -83.38
N GLY A 33 7.80 -63.66 -82.51
CA GLY A 33 6.76 -64.64 -82.80
C GLY A 33 5.69 -64.14 -83.78
N GLY A 34 5.25 -62.90 -83.59
CA GLY A 34 4.08 -62.34 -84.27
C GLY A 34 2.83 -62.56 -83.43
N ALA A 35 1.65 -62.69 -84.06
CA ALA A 35 0.43 -63.02 -83.33
C ALA A 35 0.29 -64.54 -83.17
N GLY A 36 -0.13 -65.03 -82.00
CA GLY A 36 -0.25 -66.46 -81.73
C GLY A 36 0.20 -66.77 -80.31
N ALA A 37 0.16 -68.04 -79.91
CA ALA A 37 0.83 -68.52 -78.70
C ALA A 37 2.14 -69.19 -79.09
N ASP A 38 3.23 -68.42 -79.06
CA ASP A 38 4.50 -68.79 -79.65
C ASP A 38 5.51 -69.33 -78.61
N GLN A 39 6.39 -70.23 -79.05
CA GLN A 39 7.50 -70.74 -78.25
C GLN A 39 8.81 -70.11 -78.73
N LEU A 40 9.38 -69.20 -77.95
CA LEU A 40 10.61 -68.49 -78.26
C LEU A 40 11.76 -69.06 -77.41
N ILE A 41 12.70 -69.73 -78.08
CA ILE A 41 13.82 -70.45 -77.46
C ILE A 41 15.11 -69.81 -77.94
N GLY A 42 15.77 -68.99 -77.13
CA GLY A 42 17.02 -68.30 -77.52
C GLY A 42 18.15 -69.30 -77.70
N GLY A 43 18.73 -69.74 -76.58
CA GLY A 43 19.74 -70.78 -76.56
C GLY A 43 20.97 -70.36 -75.78
N ALA A 44 22.14 -70.31 -76.42
CA ALA A 44 23.39 -69.90 -75.81
C ALA A 44 23.85 -68.55 -76.36
N GLY A 45 23.78 -67.52 -75.52
CA GLY A 45 24.21 -66.17 -75.83
C GLY A 45 23.38 -65.17 -75.04
N THR A 46 23.14 -63.98 -75.59
CA THR A 46 22.17 -63.02 -75.07
C THR A 46 21.08 -62.85 -76.09
N ASP A 47 19.94 -63.48 -75.82
CA ASP A 47 18.86 -63.60 -76.78
C ASP A 47 17.68 -62.69 -76.41
N THR A 48 17.12 -62.03 -77.42
CA THR A 48 16.04 -61.06 -77.30
C THR A 48 14.75 -61.63 -77.85
N ALA A 49 13.72 -61.71 -77.00
CA ALA A 49 12.35 -61.80 -77.49
C ALA A 49 11.88 -60.37 -77.85
N GLY A 50 11.80 -60.10 -79.14
CA GLY A 50 11.60 -58.75 -79.68
C GLY A 50 10.20 -58.52 -80.20
N TYR A 51 9.56 -57.43 -79.77
CA TYR A 51 8.20 -57.07 -80.20
C TYR A 51 8.13 -55.65 -80.79
N ALA A 52 9.24 -55.11 -81.27
CA ALA A 52 9.34 -53.75 -81.82
C ALA A 52 8.36 -53.43 -82.98
N MET A 53 7.83 -54.46 -83.64
CA MET A 53 6.86 -54.32 -84.75
C MET A 53 5.40 -54.41 -84.29
N ALA A 54 5.14 -54.73 -83.02
CA ALA A 54 3.80 -54.80 -82.46
C ALA A 54 3.17 -53.40 -82.43
N THR A 55 1.87 -53.36 -82.70
CA THR A 55 1.11 -52.09 -82.80
C THR A 55 0.31 -51.75 -81.55
N SER A 56 0.34 -52.63 -80.55
CA SER A 56 -0.35 -52.47 -79.27
C SER A 56 0.64 -52.68 -78.14
N ALA A 57 0.38 -52.02 -77.01
CA ALA A 57 1.14 -52.20 -75.79
C ALA A 57 1.16 -53.66 -75.31
N ILE A 58 2.29 -54.04 -74.75
CA ILE A 58 2.60 -55.37 -74.27
C ILE A 58 2.86 -55.30 -72.78
N THR A 59 2.25 -56.22 -72.04
CA THR A 59 2.55 -56.44 -70.64
C THR A 59 3.26 -57.77 -70.47
N PHE A 60 4.50 -57.73 -69.98
CA PHE A 60 5.27 -58.90 -69.56
C PHE A 60 5.14 -59.10 -68.05
N ASN A 61 4.13 -59.85 -67.61
CA ASN A 61 4.00 -60.16 -66.19
C ASN A 61 4.71 -61.46 -65.82
N LEU A 62 6.01 -61.37 -65.49
CA LEU A 62 6.83 -62.53 -65.13
C LEU A 62 6.43 -63.16 -63.79
N LYS A 63 5.74 -62.40 -62.92
CA LYS A 63 5.28 -62.88 -61.62
C LYS A 63 4.15 -63.90 -61.77
N THR A 64 3.22 -63.64 -62.69
CA THR A 64 2.05 -64.50 -62.96
C THR A 64 2.25 -65.41 -64.16
N GLY A 65 3.22 -65.12 -65.02
CA GLY A 65 3.42 -65.79 -66.31
C GLY A 65 2.35 -65.45 -67.35
N VAL A 66 1.61 -64.35 -67.15
CA VAL A 66 0.55 -63.90 -68.07
C VAL A 66 1.05 -62.71 -68.87
N TYR A 67 0.94 -62.80 -70.20
CA TYR A 67 1.37 -61.75 -71.12
C TYR A 67 0.19 -61.23 -71.95
N THR A 68 0.31 -60.01 -72.47
CA THR A 68 -0.73 -59.35 -73.29
C THR A 68 -0.21 -58.92 -74.65
N GLY A 69 -1.11 -58.43 -75.52
CA GLY A 69 -0.72 -57.99 -76.86
C GLY A 69 -0.29 -59.16 -77.73
N GLU A 70 0.74 -58.96 -78.55
CA GLU A 70 1.31 -60.02 -79.39
C GLU A 70 2.09 -61.07 -78.59
N ALA A 71 2.45 -60.79 -77.32
CA ALA A 71 3.06 -61.80 -76.44
C ALA A 71 2.04 -62.74 -75.77
N ALA A 72 0.74 -62.54 -75.99
CA ALA A 72 -0.31 -63.24 -75.26
C ALA A 72 -0.35 -64.75 -75.57
N GLY A 73 0.08 -65.56 -74.60
CA GLY A 73 0.15 -67.02 -74.74
C GLY A 73 1.56 -67.53 -75.07
N ASP A 74 2.51 -66.62 -75.29
CA ASP A 74 3.89 -66.96 -75.59
C ASP A 74 4.62 -67.58 -74.40
N THR A 75 5.64 -68.38 -74.70
CA THR A 75 6.54 -68.98 -73.71
C THR A 75 7.98 -68.74 -74.10
N PHE A 76 8.79 -68.36 -73.11
CA PHE A 76 10.19 -67.99 -73.27
C PHE A 76 11.09 -69.01 -72.58
N SER A 77 12.13 -69.47 -73.27
CA SER A 77 13.18 -70.31 -72.70
C SER A 77 14.54 -69.80 -73.17
N SER A 78 15.49 -69.66 -72.24
CA SER A 78 16.82 -69.11 -72.55
C SER A 78 16.73 -67.79 -73.30
N ILE A 79 15.94 -66.85 -72.76
CA ILE A 79 15.79 -65.48 -73.26
C ILE A 79 16.26 -64.55 -72.14
N GLU A 80 17.20 -63.68 -72.44
CA GLU A 80 17.80 -62.75 -71.48
C GLU A 80 17.29 -61.32 -71.66
N VAL A 81 16.67 -60.99 -72.80
CA VAL A 81 16.11 -59.67 -73.09
C VAL A 81 14.65 -59.79 -73.54
N LEU A 82 13.75 -59.06 -72.87
CA LEU A 82 12.40 -58.83 -73.34
C LEU A 82 12.33 -57.40 -73.86
N SER A 83 12.09 -57.26 -75.16
CA SER A 83 12.03 -55.97 -75.84
C SER A 83 10.60 -55.66 -76.26
N GLY A 84 10.12 -54.49 -75.84
CA GLY A 84 8.77 -53.98 -76.07
C GLY A 84 8.47 -53.60 -77.53
N SER A 85 7.34 -52.92 -77.68
CA SER A 85 6.75 -52.35 -78.88
C SER A 85 7.08 -50.85 -79.00
N ALA A 86 6.42 -50.16 -79.95
CA ALA A 86 6.47 -48.70 -80.06
C ALA A 86 5.37 -47.99 -79.23
N SER A 87 4.69 -48.72 -78.34
CA SER A 87 3.58 -48.26 -77.47
C SER A 87 4.01 -48.34 -76.01
N ALA A 88 3.25 -47.74 -75.09
CA ALA A 88 3.55 -47.79 -73.65
C ALA A 88 3.41 -49.21 -73.07
N ASP A 89 4.53 -49.91 -72.91
CA ASP A 89 4.60 -51.28 -72.44
C ASP A 89 4.74 -51.37 -70.91
N THR A 90 4.54 -52.56 -70.36
CA THR A 90 4.64 -52.81 -68.91
C THR A 90 5.39 -54.09 -68.61
N PHE A 91 6.46 -54.00 -67.81
CA PHE A 91 7.26 -55.14 -67.38
C PHE A 91 7.07 -55.36 -65.87
N VAL A 92 6.51 -56.50 -65.46
CA VAL A 92 6.36 -56.86 -64.04
C VAL A 92 7.44 -57.86 -63.66
N GLY A 93 8.37 -57.41 -62.81
CA GLY A 93 9.51 -58.22 -62.36
C GLY A 93 9.12 -59.32 -61.36
N ASN A 94 9.96 -60.35 -61.26
CA ASN A 94 9.81 -61.44 -60.30
C ASN A 94 11.13 -61.85 -59.61
N GLY A 95 12.17 -61.03 -59.73
CA GLY A 95 13.51 -61.29 -59.17
C GLY A 95 14.41 -62.18 -60.03
N THR A 96 14.04 -62.45 -61.30
CA THR A 96 14.92 -63.15 -62.25
C THR A 96 15.91 -62.20 -62.92
N THR A 97 17.08 -62.67 -63.33
CA THR A 97 18.04 -61.86 -64.09
C THR A 97 17.60 -61.78 -65.55
N ILE A 98 16.96 -60.66 -65.91
CA ILE A 98 16.45 -60.40 -67.25
C ILE A 98 16.61 -58.91 -67.58
N THR A 99 16.76 -58.60 -68.86
CA THR A 99 16.79 -57.22 -69.36
C THR A 99 15.40 -56.84 -69.85
N PHE A 100 14.87 -55.75 -69.32
CA PHE A 100 13.68 -55.08 -69.83
C PHE A 100 14.12 -53.93 -70.72
N ASP A 101 13.84 -54.04 -72.01
CA ASP A 101 14.07 -52.99 -73.01
C ASP A 101 12.71 -52.46 -73.48
N GLY A 102 12.31 -51.27 -73.04
CA GLY A 102 11.02 -50.68 -73.47
C GLY A 102 10.97 -50.35 -74.96
N TYR A 103 12.13 -50.26 -75.62
CA TYR A 103 12.26 -49.82 -77.00
C TYR A 103 11.81 -48.36 -77.20
N ALA A 104 10.57 -48.12 -77.61
CA ALA A 104 10.05 -46.77 -77.84
C ALA A 104 8.64 -46.64 -77.27
N GLY A 105 8.38 -45.60 -76.49
CA GLY A 105 7.10 -45.48 -75.80
C GLY A 105 7.29 -44.76 -74.48
N ASP A 106 6.24 -44.74 -73.66
CA ASP A 106 6.33 -44.36 -72.25
C ASP A 106 6.24 -45.66 -71.44
N ASP A 107 7.38 -46.32 -71.25
CA ASP A 107 7.40 -47.71 -70.79
C ASP A 107 7.50 -47.81 -69.27
N THR A 108 6.78 -48.77 -68.70
CA THR A 108 6.66 -48.95 -67.25
C THR A 108 7.33 -50.25 -66.79
N VAL A 109 8.15 -50.17 -65.75
CA VAL A 109 8.49 -51.34 -64.94
C VAL A 109 7.69 -51.29 -63.63
N ASP A 110 7.07 -52.41 -63.27
CA ASP A 110 6.16 -52.52 -62.13
C ASP A 110 6.66 -53.56 -61.12
N TYR A 111 6.97 -53.08 -59.92
CA TYR A 111 7.42 -53.85 -58.76
C TYR A 111 6.42 -53.78 -57.59
N SER A 112 5.19 -53.31 -57.82
CA SER A 112 4.16 -53.15 -56.77
C SER A 112 3.80 -54.42 -56.01
N ALA A 113 3.96 -55.59 -56.65
CA ALA A 113 3.73 -56.89 -56.04
C ALA A 113 4.94 -57.44 -55.26
N SER A 114 6.02 -56.65 -55.10
CA SER A 114 7.22 -57.12 -54.43
C SER A 114 7.06 -57.26 -52.93
N ALA A 115 7.65 -58.33 -52.39
CA ALA A 115 7.59 -58.67 -50.97
C ALA A 115 8.72 -58.02 -50.14
N ALA A 116 9.55 -57.19 -50.78
CA ALA A 116 10.62 -56.42 -50.18
C ALA A 116 10.88 -55.16 -51.01
N ALA A 117 11.57 -54.19 -50.40
CA ALA A 117 11.96 -52.96 -51.07
C ALA A 117 12.82 -53.20 -52.32
N VAL A 118 12.63 -52.34 -53.31
CA VAL A 118 13.36 -52.29 -54.57
C VAL A 118 14.17 -51.00 -54.68
N ASN A 119 15.36 -51.11 -55.28
CA ASN A 119 16.23 -49.99 -55.57
C ASN A 119 16.46 -49.94 -57.08
N VAL A 120 15.88 -48.93 -57.72
CA VAL A 120 15.85 -48.80 -59.18
C VAL A 120 16.22 -47.38 -59.56
N THR A 121 17.14 -47.24 -60.50
CA THR A 121 17.52 -45.94 -61.04
C THR A 121 17.30 -45.97 -62.53
N LEU A 122 16.50 -45.04 -63.05
CA LEU A 122 16.30 -44.86 -64.49
C LEU A 122 17.47 -44.05 -65.06
N ALA A 123 17.80 -44.32 -66.31
CA ALA A 123 18.86 -43.62 -67.02
C ALA A 123 18.41 -43.22 -68.43
N GLY A 124 19.19 -42.35 -69.06
CA GLY A 124 18.91 -41.84 -70.40
C GLY A 124 18.71 -42.95 -71.45
N PRO A 125 18.08 -42.61 -72.60
CA PRO A 125 17.83 -43.58 -73.67
C PRO A 125 19.09 -44.36 -74.05
N GLY A 126 18.95 -45.68 -74.15
CA GLY A 126 20.03 -46.63 -74.47
C GLY A 126 21.05 -46.89 -73.35
N VAL A 127 20.87 -46.32 -72.16
CA VAL A 127 21.72 -46.60 -70.99
C VAL A 127 21.09 -47.69 -70.14
N THR A 128 21.87 -48.73 -69.87
CA THR A 128 21.45 -49.83 -69.00
C THR A 128 21.74 -49.53 -67.54
N THR A 129 20.71 -49.62 -66.69
CA THR A 129 20.85 -49.67 -65.23
C THR A 129 20.46 -51.04 -64.71
N VAL A 130 20.90 -51.38 -63.50
CA VAL A 130 20.59 -52.67 -62.89
C VAL A 130 19.85 -52.43 -61.58
N GLY A 131 18.63 -52.96 -61.48
CA GLY A 131 17.83 -52.98 -60.27
C GLY A 131 18.42 -53.92 -59.21
N SER A 132 18.18 -53.58 -57.94
CA SER A 132 18.55 -54.41 -56.80
C SER A 132 17.44 -54.44 -55.75
N GLY A 133 17.42 -55.48 -54.91
CA GLY A 133 16.35 -55.65 -53.92
C GLY A 133 15.04 -56.19 -54.51
N GLY A 134 14.27 -56.89 -53.68
CA GLY A 134 12.96 -57.47 -54.04
C GLY A 134 12.94 -58.18 -55.40
N ASP A 135 11.90 -57.89 -56.17
CA ASP A 135 11.72 -58.42 -57.52
C ASP A 135 12.53 -57.68 -58.59
N ALA A 136 13.17 -56.56 -58.24
CA ALA A 136 14.07 -55.83 -59.13
C ALA A 136 15.49 -56.46 -59.18
N GLN A 137 15.78 -57.41 -58.29
CA GLN A 137 17.13 -57.97 -58.14
C GLN A 137 17.68 -58.55 -59.44
N GLY A 138 18.69 -57.87 -60.00
CA GLY A 138 19.38 -58.31 -61.22
C GLY A 138 18.59 -58.03 -62.51
N ASN A 139 17.47 -57.30 -62.45
CA ASN A 139 16.82 -56.78 -63.65
C ASN A 139 17.69 -55.68 -64.26
N SER A 140 18.00 -55.79 -65.55
CA SER A 140 18.62 -54.68 -66.29
C SER A 140 17.52 -53.87 -66.97
N LEU A 141 17.54 -52.54 -66.86
CA LEU A 141 16.52 -51.65 -67.42
C LEU A 141 17.15 -50.77 -68.50
N VAL A 142 16.53 -50.73 -69.67
CA VAL A 142 16.93 -49.90 -70.82
C VAL A 142 15.66 -49.31 -71.42
N ASN A 143 15.67 -48.01 -71.75
CA ASN A 143 14.52 -47.32 -72.34
C ASN A 143 13.23 -47.52 -71.50
N ILE A 144 13.30 -47.21 -70.21
CA ILE A 144 12.16 -47.28 -69.29
C ILE A 144 11.91 -45.89 -68.71
N GLU A 145 10.69 -45.39 -68.85
CA GLU A 145 10.31 -44.02 -68.49
C GLU A 145 9.59 -43.97 -67.14
N LYS A 146 8.97 -45.07 -66.71
CA LYS A 146 8.24 -45.17 -65.44
C LYS A 146 8.67 -46.37 -64.62
N VAL A 147 8.88 -46.16 -63.32
CA VAL A 147 9.01 -47.23 -62.33
C VAL A 147 7.91 -47.12 -61.27
N ILE A 148 7.27 -48.25 -60.98
CA ILE A 148 6.37 -48.43 -59.84
C ILE A 148 7.11 -49.31 -58.83
N GLY A 149 7.33 -48.78 -57.64
CA GLY A 149 7.91 -49.42 -56.47
C GLY A 149 6.96 -50.41 -55.80
N SER A 150 7.45 -51.02 -54.72
CA SER A 150 6.78 -51.96 -53.85
C SER A 150 5.91 -51.26 -52.78
N ALA A 151 5.44 -52.01 -51.77
CA ALA A 151 4.78 -51.42 -50.60
C ALA A 151 5.75 -51.18 -49.42
N PHE A 152 7.05 -51.23 -49.67
CA PHE A 152 8.13 -51.10 -48.70
C PHE A 152 9.04 -49.95 -49.09
N ASN A 153 9.90 -49.52 -48.18
CA ASN A 153 10.81 -48.38 -48.34
C ASN A 153 11.78 -48.55 -49.52
N ASP A 154 11.38 -48.06 -50.68
CA ASP A 154 12.10 -48.16 -51.94
C ASP A 154 13.10 -47.01 -52.10
N THR A 155 14.11 -47.23 -52.95
CA THR A 155 14.96 -46.14 -53.44
C THR A 155 14.84 -46.05 -54.96
N LEU A 156 14.07 -45.08 -55.41
CA LEU A 156 13.81 -44.83 -56.83
C LEU A 156 14.60 -43.60 -57.27
N GLY A 157 15.22 -43.66 -58.44
CA GLY A 157 16.03 -42.52 -58.88
C GLY A 157 16.06 -42.32 -60.38
N SER A 158 16.64 -41.20 -60.79
CA SER A 158 16.98 -40.95 -62.18
C SER A 158 18.32 -40.23 -62.30
N THR A 159 19.12 -40.66 -63.27
CA THR A 159 20.44 -40.06 -63.58
C THR A 159 20.39 -39.07 -64.75
N SER A 160 19.22 -38.83 -65.34
CA SER A 160 19.11 -38.08 -66.59
C SER A 160 17.91 -37.10 -66.57
N PRO A 161 17.98 -35.92 -67.22
CA PRO A 161 16.95 -34.89 -67.14
C PRO A 161 15.71 -35.16 -68.04
N PHE A 162 15.45 -36.40 -68.46
CA PHE A 162 14.24 -36.75 -69.21
C PHE A 162 13.03 -36.88 -68.26
N SER A 163 11.83 -36.81 -68.83
CA SER A 163 10.56 -36.90 -68.10
C SER A 163 10.30 -38.32 -67.61
N TYR A 164 10.87 -38.67 -66.47
CA TYR A 164 10.65 -39.96 -65.80
C TYR A 164 9.51 -39.87 -64.79
N THR A 165 8.82 -40.98 -64.54
CA THR A 165 7.86 -41.12 -63.43
C THR A 165 8.38 -42.13 -62.41
N LEU A 166 8.56 -41.69 -61.17
CA LEU A 166 8.91 -42.52 -60.01
C LEU A 166 7.68 -42.60 -59.10
N GLN A 167 7.20 -43.81 -58.83
CA GLN A 167 6.04 -44.05 -57.96
C GLN A 167 6.47 -45.04 -56.87
N GLY A 168 6.59 -44.61 -55.62
CA GLY A 168 7.19 -45.40 -54.52
C GLY A 168 6.21 -46.39 -53.95
N GLY A 169 5.01 -45.92 -53.57
CA GLY A 169 3.95 -46.79 -53.06
C GLY A 169 3.48 -46.36 -51.68
N ALA A 170 3.61 -47.26 -50.71
CA ALA A 170 3.17 -47.06 -49.33
C ALA A 170 4.27 -47.38 -48.30
N GLY A 171 5.53 -47.33 -48.73
CA GLY A 171 6.69 -47.35 -47.84
C GLY A 171 7.12 -45.93 -47.49
N ASN A 172 8.19 -45.80 -46.70
CA ASN A 172 8.93 -44.54 -46.63
C ASN A 172 9.97 -44.54 -47.74
N ASP A 173 9.63 -43.93 -48.85
CA ASP A 173 10.34 -44.06 -50.11
C ASP A 173 11.33 -42.91 -50.32
N THR A 174 12.47 -43.22 -50.93
CA THR A 174 13.53 -42.24 -51.23
C THR A 174 13.64 -42.02 -52.74
N TYR A 175 13.47 -40.77 -53.17
CA TYR A 175 13.59 -40.31 -54.55
C TYR A 175 14.93 -39.62 -54.79
N VAL A 176 15.87 -40.27 -55.48
CA VAL A 176 17.18 -39.68 -55.80
C VAL A 176 17.17 -39.05 -57.18
N VAL A 177 17.16 -37.72 -57.24
CA VAL A 177 16.91 -36.96 -58.47
C VAL A 177 18.01 -35.95 -58.78
N GLY A 178 18.48 -35.92 -60.02
CA GLY A 178 19.51 -34.97 -60.47
C GLY A 178 18.99 -33.76 -61.25
N SER A 179 17.69 -33.72 -61.57
CA SER A 179 17.06 -32.69 -62.42
C SER A 179 15.60 -32.47 -62.01
N ALA A 180 15.06 -31.27 -62.27
CA ALA A 180 13.70 -30.85 -61.92
C ALA A 180 12.57 -31.46 -62.79
N VAL A 181 12.91 -32.27 -63.81
CA VAL A 181 11.93 -32.83 -64.78
C VAL A 181 11.62 -34.29 -64.45
N ILE A 182 11.03 -34.55 -63.28
CA ILE A 182 10.63 -35.90 -62.86
C ILE A 182 9.22 -35.82 -62.26
N GLY A 183 8.35 -36.76 -62.63
CA GLY A 183 7.07 -36.99 -61.97
C GLY A 183 7.29 -37.90 -60.75
N ILE A 184 6.95 -37.41 -59.56
CA ILE A 184 6.90 -38.24 -58.34
C ILE A 184 5.42 -38.41 -57.98
N VAL A 185 5.02 -39.65 -57.71
CA VAL A 185 3.62 -40.01 -57.43
C VAL A 185 3.56 -40.85 -56.19
N GLU A 186 2.90 -40.34 -55.14
CA GLU A 186 2.74 -41.03 -53.85
C GLU A 186 1.29 -41.20 -53.40
N ALA A 187 1.09 -42.27 -52.62
CA ALA A 187 -0.19 -42.56 -52.01
C ALA A 187 -0.40 -41.69 -50.75
N ALA A 188 -1.62 -41.20 -50.55
CA ALA A 188 -1.96 -40.49 -49.32
C ALA A 188 -1.81 -41.42 -48.09
N GLY A 189 -1.00 -41.00 -47.12
CA GLY A 189 -0.66 -41.81 -45.93
C GLY A 189 0.28 -42.99 -46.23
N GLY A 190 1.08 -42.88 -47.30
CA GLY A 190 2.05 -43.89 -47.74
C GLY A 190 3.28 -44.03 -46.85
N GLY A 191 3.79 -42.95 -46.25
CA GLY A 191 5.01 -43.01 -45.46
C GLY A 191 5.49 -41.63 -45.04
N ASP A 192 6.78 -41.54 -44.70
CA ASP A 192 7.56 -40.30 -44.60
C ASP A 192 8.56 -40.31 -45.77
N ASP A 193 8.18 -39.64 -46.86
CA ASP A 193 8.82 -39.80 -48.17
C ASP A 193 9.82 -38.68 -48.44
N GLU A 194 10.99 -39.04 -48.98
CA GLU A 194 12.14 -38.13 -49.10
C GLU A 194 12.63 -37.96 -50.54
N ILE A 195 12.66 -36.71 -51.01
CA ILE A 195 13.39 -36.31 -52.21
C ILE A 195 14.82 -35.94 -51.83
N ARG A 196 15.81 -36.63 -52.41
CA ARG A 196 17.23 -36.27 -52.36
C ARG A 196 17.66 -35.72 -53.71
N THR A 197 18.07 -34.45 -53.73
CA THR A 197 18.42 -33.76 -54.97
C THR A 197 19.82 -33.16 -54.94
N THR A 198 20.47 -33.10 -56.11
CA THR A 198 21.69 -32.31 -56.32
C THR A 198 21.42 -31.04 -57.14
N ALA A 199 20.16 -30.76 -57.49
CA ALA A 199 19.77 -29.57 -58.21
C ALA A 199 19.81 -28.35 -57.27
N THR A 200 20.53 -27.30 -57.66
CA THR A 200 20.65 -26.06 -56.88
C THR A 200 19.35 -25.25 -56.84
N SER A 201 18.32 -25.64 -57.60
CA SER A 201 16.97 -25.12 -57.47
C SER A 201 16.00 -26.28 -57.67
N TYR A 202 15.20 -26.56 -56.64
CA TYR A 202 14.24 -27.66 -56.67
C TYR A 202 13.00 -27.30 -55.86
N SER A 203 11.83 -27.60 -56.43
CA SER A 203 10.55 -27.38 -55.77
C SER A 203 9.75 -28.67 -55.77
N MET A 204 9.17 -29.00 -54.61
CA MET A 204 8.23 -30.10 -54.46
C MET A 204 6.77 -29.65 -54.49
N SER A 205 6.49 -28.40 -54.86
CA SER A 205 5.14 -27.83 -54.84
C SER A 205 4.11 -28.61 -55.69
N SER A 206 4.58 -29.36 -56.70
CA SER A 206 3.75 -30.21 -57.55
C SER A 206 3.57 -31.64 -57.04
N TYR A 207 4.26 -32.05 -55.98
CA TYR A 207 4.25 -33.41 -55.44
C TYR A 207 3.52 -33.41 -54.09
N ALA A 208 2.27 -33.86 -54.12
CA ALA A 208 1.49 -34.07 -52.90
C ALA A 208 1.97 -35.34 -52.18
N ASN A 209 1.86 -35.36 -50.84
CA ASN A 209 2.25 -36.50 -49.99
C ASN A 209 3.74 -36.84 -50.06
N VAL A 210 4.61 -35.84 -50.23
CA VAL A 210 6.04 -35.96 -49.97
C VAL A 210 6.34 -35.01 -48.82
N GLU A 211 7.08 -35.49 -47.82
CA GLU A 211 7.29 -34.77 -46.56
C GLU A 211 8.70 -34.19 -46.48
N ARG A 212 9.71 -34.76 -47.16
CA ARG A 212 11.11 -34.34 -46.99
C ARG A 212 11.78 -33.95 -48.31
N LEU A 213 12.55 -32.86 -48.26
CA LEU A 213 13.43 -32.42 -49.35
C LEU A 213 14.84 -32.20 -48.81
N THR A 214 15.78 -33.04 -49.25
CA THR A 214 17.19 -32.98 -48.84
C THR A 214 18.06 -32.62 -50.03
N PHE A 215 18.80 -31.51 -49.93
CA PHE A 215 19.85 -31.16 -50.88
C PHE A 215 21.16 -31.86 -50.52
N THR A 216 21.71 -32.60 -51.48
CA THR A 216 22.95 -33.37 -51.36
C THR A 216 24.06 -32.85 -52.26
N GLY A 217 23.80 -31.74 -52.97
CA GLY A 217 24.79 -31.05 -53.80
C GLY A 217 25.73 -30.16 -52.99
N SER A 218 26.57 -29.40 -53.69
CA SER A 218 27.50 -28.42 -53.10
C SER A 218 27.20 -27.01 -53.57
N GLY A 219 27.33 -26.02 -52.70
CA GLY A 219 27.06 -24.61 -53.00
C GLY A 219 25.60 -24.25 -52.78
N ASN A 220 25.25 -23.01 -53.12
CA ASN A 220 23.95 -22.42 -52.79
C ASN A 220 22.79 -23.15 -53.49
N ALA A 221 21.75 -23.46 -52.72
CA ALA A 221 20.52 -24.08 -53.16
C ALA A 221 19.30 -23.19 -52.90
N THR A 222 18.28 -23.32 -53.74
CA THR A 222 16.93 -22.77 -53.51
C THR A 222 15.94 -23.91 -53.47
N LEU A 223 15.38 -24.17 -52.28
CA LEU A 223 14.53 -25.31 -52.01
C LEU A 223 13.15 -24.84 -51.60
N THR A 224 12.11 -25.36 -52.26
CA THR A 224 10.72 -24.99 -51.97
C THR A 224 9.89 -26.23 -51.68
N GLY A 225 9.19 -26.24 -50.54
CA GLY A 225 8.26 -27.27 -50.11
C GLY A 225 6.93 -27.25 -50.87
N ASN A 226 5.97 -28.03 -50.37
CA ASN A 226 4.59 -28.09 -50.83
C ASN A 226 3.65 -27.42 -49.81
N THR A 227 2.40 -27.88 -49.69
CA THR A 227 1.40 -27.29 -48.78
C THR A 227 1.15 -28.13 -47.52
N GLY A 228 1.96 -29.15 -47.27
CA GLY A 228 1.93 -29.95 -46.05
C GLY A 228 3.16 -29.67 -45.20
N ASP A 229 3.20 -30.24 -43.99
CA ASP A 229 4.32 -30.07 -43.06
C ASP A 229 5.59 -30.72 -43.64
N ASN A 230 6.56 -29.90 -44.06
CA ASN A 230 7.77 -30.33 -44.75
C ASN A 230 9.01 -30.30 -43.87
N ILE A 231 9.97 -31.18 -44.16
CA ILE A 231 11.33 -31.12 -43.60
C ILE A 231 12.30 -30.85 -44.75
N ILE A 232 12.78 -29.60 -44.83
CA ILE A 232 13.69 -29.14 -45.87
C ILE A 232 15.09 -29.02 -45.28
N THR A 233 16.02 -29.83 -45.78
CA THR A 233 17.41 -29.86 -45.33
C THR A 233 18.33 -29.42 -46.47
N ALA A 234 18.99 -28.29 -46.28
CA ALA A 234 20.01 -27.77 -47.17
C ALA A 234 21.43 -28.17 -46.71
N GLY A 235 22.45 -27.61 -47.35
CA GLY A 235 23.79 -28.19 -47.37
C GLY A 235 24.87 -27.23 -46.90
N THR A 236 25.94 -27.13 -47.68
CA THR A 236 26.96 -26.09 -47.51
C THR A 236 26.74 -25.03 -48.57
N GLY A 237 26.68 -23.76 -48.20
CA GLY A 237 26.33 -22.67 -49.11
C GLY A 237 25.51 -21.62 -48.38
N ASN A 238 25.14 -20.56 -49.08
CA ASN A 238 24.12 -19.64 -48.61
C ASN A 238 22.81 -20.03 -49.30
N ASP A 239 22.02 -20.83 -48.62
CA ASP A 239 20.84 -21.50 -49.16
C ASP A 239 19.57 -20.67 -48.89
N ILE A 240 18.57 -20.80 -49.77
CA ILE A 240 17.24 -20.18 -49.61
C ILE A 240 16.22 -21.31 -49.48
N LEU A 241 15.54 -21.37 -48.34
CA LEU A 241 14.56 -22.39 -48.02
C LEU A 241 13.18 -21.74 -47.87
N THR A 242 12.17 -22.27 -48.55
CA THR A 242 10.78 -21.85 -48.43
C THR A 242 9.92 -23.08 -48.15
N GLY A 243 9.31 -23.17 -46.99
CA GLY A 243 8.45 -24.30 -46.60
C GLY A 243 7.16 -24.35 -47.44
N GLY A 244 6.46 -23.22 -47.52
CA GLY A 244 5.16 -23.13 -48.18
C GLY A 244 4.09 -22.94 -47.12
N ALA A 245 2.96 -23.65 -47.24
CA ALA A 245 1.97 -23.71 -46.17
C ALA A 245 2.15 -25.00 -45.38
N GLY A 246 1.96 -24.96 -44.06
CA GLY A 246 2.22 -26.12 -43.19
C GLY A 246 3.00 -25.68 -41.97
N ALA A 247 3.34 -26.63 -41.10
CA ALA A 247 4.31 -26.44 -40.03
C ALA A 247 5.65 -27.06 -40.46
N ASP A 248 6.52 -26.23 -41.05
CA ASP A 248 7.71 -26.69 -41.76
C ASP A 248 8.98 -26.68 -40.88
N GLN A 249 9.93 -27.56 -41.17
CA GLN A 249 11.26 -27.58 -40.55
C GLN A 249 12.29 -27.19 -41.61
N LEU A 250 12.88 -25.99 -41.47
CA LEU A 250 13.89 -25.47 -42.39
C LEU A 250 15.28 -25.57 -41.74
N ILE A 251 16.15 -26.37 -42.34
CA ILE A 251 17.49 -26.67 -41.84
C ILE A 251 18.51 -26.18 -42.88
N GLY A 252 19.13 -25.03 -42.66
CA GLY A 252 20.03 -24.37 -43.63
C GLY A 252 21.38 -25.08 -43.80
N GLY A 253 22.01 -25.41 -42.68
CA GLY A 253 23.31 -26.09 -42.68
C GLY A 253 24.46 -25.12 -42.46
N ALA A 254 25.46 -25.13 -43.35
CA ALA A 254 26.67 -24.34 -43.18
C ALA A 254 26.75 -23.20 -44.20
N GLY A 255 26.60 -21.97 -43.71
CA GLY A 255 26.77 -20.73 -44.47
C GLY A 255 25.93 -19.63 -43.87
N THR A 256 25.37 -18.76 -44.70
CA THR A 256 24.35 -17.78 -44.30
C THR A 256 23.07 -18.14 -45.02
N ASP A 257 22.18 -18.82 -44.30
CA ASP A 257 21.00 -19.44 -44.88
C ASP A 257 19.75 -18.60 -44.60
N THR A 258 18.86 -18.55 -45.58
CA THR A 258 17.65 -17.71 -45.58
C THR A 258 16.40 -18.57 -45.51
N ALA A 259 15.58 -18.37 -44.49
CA ALA A 259 14.18 -18.76 -44.53
C ALA A 259 13.41 -17.67 -45.28
N GLY A 260 12.98 -17.97 -46.51
CA GLY A 260 12.43 -17.00 -47.45
C GLY A 260 10.93 -17.15 -47.64
N TYR A 261 10.21 -16.04 -47.48
CA TYR A 261 8.76 -15.98 -47.65
C TYR A 261 8.30 -14.96 -48.71
N ALA A 262 9.18 -14.61 -49.65
CA ALA A 262 8.93 -13.61 -50.69
C ALA A 262 7.68 -13.89 -51.57
N MET A 263 7.22 -15.15 -51.62
CA MET A 263 6.03 -15.58 -52.38
C MET A 263 4.75 -15.55 -51.54
N ALA A 264 4.84 -15.32 -50.23
CA ALA A 264 3.68 -15.26 -49.36
C ALA A 264 2.80 -14.06 -49.69
N THR A 265 1.49 -14.27 -49.61
CA THR A 265 0.49 -13.25 -50.01
C THR A 265 -0.06 -12.43 -48.84
N SER A 266 0.33 -12.78 -47.62
CA SER A 266 -0.10 -12.12 -46.38
C SER A 266 1.11 -11.73 -45.56
N ALA A 267 0.97 -10.68 -44.76
CA ALA A 267 1.98 -10.26 -43.80
C ALA A 267 2.33 -11.36 -42.80
N ILE A 268 3.60 -11.42 -42.46
CA ILE A 268 4.22 -12.40 -41.58
C ILE A 268 4.72 -11.67 -40.35
N THR A 269 4.44 -12.25 -39.19
CA THR A 269 5.04 -11.84 -37.93
C THR A 269 6.01 -12.92 -37.47
N PHE A 270 7.28 -12.59 -37.34
CA PHE A 270 8.30 -13.41 -36.71
C PHE A 270 8.49 -12.99 -35.27
N ASN A 271 7.73 -13.56 -34.33
CA ASN A 271 7.95 -13.29 -32.92
C ASN A 271 8.99 -14.25 -32.31
N LEU A 272 10.27 -13.88 -32.38
CA LEU A 272 11.35 -14.70 -31.84
C LEU A 272 11.35 -14.78 -30.31
N LYS A 273 10.70 -13.83 -29.64
CA LYS A 273 10.58 -13.81 -28.18
C LYS A 273 9.66 -14.92 -27.68
N THR A 274 8.54 -15.14 -28.37
CA THR A 274 7.53 -16.15 -28.01
C THR A 274 7.69 -17.46 -28.78
N GLY A 275 8.42 -17.43 -29.91
CA GLY A 275 8.49 -18.54 -30.86
C GLY A 275 7.19 -18.76 -31.64
N VAL A 276 6.30 -17.77 -31.68
CA VAL A 276 5.02 -17.84 -32.40
C VAL A 276 5.12 -17.00 -33.67
N TYR A 277 4.81 -17.64 -34.81
CA TYR A 277 4.85 -17.00 -36.12
C TYR A 277 3.45 -16.98 -36.76
N THR A 278 3.24 -16.11 -37.74
CA THR A 278 1.95 -15.99 -38.45
C THR A 278 2.11 -16.16 -39.96
N GLY A 279 0.99 -16.23 -40.68
CA GLY A 279 1.00 -16.39 -42.13
C GLY A 279 1.54 -17.76 -42.53
N GLU A 280 2.33 -17.80 -43.61
CA GLU A 280 2.98 -19.03 -44.10
C GLU A 280 4.10 -19.51 -43.18
N ALA A 281 4.59 -18.69 -42.24
CA ALA A 281 5.56 -19.14 -41.23
C ALA A 281 4.92 -19.85 -40.01
N ALA A 282 3.59 -19.95 -39.96
CA ALA A 282 2.87 -20.38 -38.76
C ALA A 282 3.10 -21.86 -38.45
N GLY A 283 3.87 -22.13 -37.40
CA GLY A 283 4.23 -23.49 -36.98
C GLY A 283 5.63 -23.92 -37.42
N ASP A 284 6.31 -23.09 -38.21
CA ASP A 284 7.62 -23.39 -38.73
C ASP A 284 8.70 -23.40 -37.65
N THR A 285 9.77 -24.15 -37.90
CA THR A 285 10.96 -24.23 -37.08
C THR A 285 12.22 -24.00 -37.91
N PHE A 286 13.17 -23.25 -37.37
CA PHE A 286 14.38 -22.84 -38.06
C PHE A 286 15.61 -23.38 -37.34
N SER A 287 16.49 -24.05 -38.09
CA SER A 287 17.77 -24.55 -37.59
C SER A 287 18.90 -24.16 -38.53
N SER A 288 19.94 -23.52 -38.01
CA SER A 288 21.05 -22.96 -38.81
C SER A 288 20.51 -22.06 -39.93
N ILE A 289 19.67 -21.09 -39.53
CA ILE A 289 19.12 -20.04 -40.39
C ILE A 289 19.56 -18.72 -39.78
N GLU A 290 20.21 -17.88 -40.58
CA GLU A 290 20.74 -16.58 -40.15
C GLU A 290 19.94 -15.41 -40.72
N VAL A 291 19.08 -15.64 -41.70
CA VAL A 291 18.23 -14.62 -42.33
C VAL A 291 16.77 -15.06 -42.33
N LEU A 292 15.90 -14.21 -41.78
CA LEU A 292 14.45 -14.32 -41.94
C LEU A 292 14.03 -13.24 -42.93
N SER A 293 13.51 -13.67 -44.09
CA SER A 293 13.06 -12.77 -45.15
C SER A 293 11.53 -12.77 -45.22
N GLY A 294 10.95 -11.57 -45.14
CA GLY A 294 9.53 -11.31 -45.25
C GLY A 294 8.91 -11.58 -46.62
N SER A 295 7.66 -11.19 -46.73
CA SER A 295 6.77 -11.21 -47.88
C SER A 295 6.78 -9.87 -48.63
N ALA A 296 5.85 -9.68 -49.58
CA ALA A 296 5.62 -8.40 -50.24
C ALA A 296 4.60 -7.49 -49.49
N SER A 297 4.27 -7.84 -48.23
CA SER A 297 3.31 -7.16 -47.37
C SER A 297 4.03 -6.52 -46.17
N ALA A 298 3.33 -5.73 -45.35
CA ALA A 298 3.91 -5.12 -44.15
C ALA A 298 4.16 -6.18 -43.05
N ASP A 299 5.38 -6.69 -42.97
CA ASP A 299 5.78 -7.73 -42.05
C ASP A 299 6.25 -7.15 -40.70
N THR A 300 6.34 -8.02 -39.69
CA THR A 300 6.77 -7.64 -38.34
C THR A 300 7.79 -8.63 -37.77
N PHE A 301 8.94 -8.14 -37.33
CA PHE A 301 9.96 -8.94 -36.68
C PHE A 301 10.09 -8.52 -35.22
N VAL A 302 9.87 -9.43 -34.27
CA VAL A 302 10.06 -9.16 -32.84
C VAL A 302 11.38 -9.77 -32.39
N GLY A 303 12.33 -8.93 -32.01
CA GLY A 303 13.67 -9.35 -31.57
C GLY A 303 13.68 -10.01 -30.19
N ASN A 304 14.70 -10.84 -29.94
CA ASN A 304 14.93 -11.49 -28.65
C ASN A 304 16.42 -11.49 -28.23
N GLY A 305 17.26 -10.69 -28.90
CA GLY A 305 18.71 -10.62 -28.66
C GLY A 305 19.55 -11.68 -29.35
N THR A 306 18.98 -12.53 -30.23
CA THR A 306 19.77 -13.44 -31.06
C THR A 306 20.41 -12.73 -32.23
N THR A 307 21.58 -13.19 -32.68
CA THR A 307 22.20 -12.67 -33.91
C THR A 307 21.49 -13.24 -35.13
N ILE A 308 20.60 -12.45 -35.72
CA ILE A 308 19.81 -12.81 -36.91
C ILE A 308 19.64 -11.59 -37.81
N THR A 309 19.46 -11.83 -39.11
CA THR A 309 19.15 -10.79 -40.08
C THR A 309 17.64 -10.76 -40.30
N PHE A 310 17.03 -9.59 -40.11
CA PHE A 310 15.67 -9.29 -40.52
C PHE A 310 15.73 -8.58 -41.88
N ASP A 311 15.21 -9.25 -42.91
CA ASP A 311 15.04 -8.70 -44.25
C ASP A 311 13.54 -8.53 -44.51
N GLY A 312 13.03 -7.30 -44.51
CA GLY A 312 11.61 -7.04 -44.80
C GLY A 312 11.22 -7.40 -46.24
N TYR A 313 12.19 -7.57 -47.13
CA TYR A 313 11.98 -7.76 -48.56
C TYR A 313 11.28 -6.56 -49.21
N ALA A 314 9.95 -6.54 -49.28
CA ALA A 314 9.19 -5.46 -49.86
C ALA A 314 7.93 -5.20 -49.04
N GLY A 315 7.68 -3.96 -48.66
CA GLY A 315 6.57 -3.65 -47.77
C GLY A 315 6.86 -2.38 -46.99
N ASP A 316 6.01 -2.07 -46.02
CA ASP A 316 6.33 -1.13 -44.95
C ASP A 316 6.60 -1.98 -43.70
N ASP A 317 7.84 -2.43 -43.54
CA ASP A 317 8.17 -3.49 -42.61
C ASP A 317 8.58 -2.96 -41.23
N THR A 318 8.20 -3.67 -40.18
CA THR A 318 8.43 -3.27 -38.79
C THR A 318 9.37 -4.20 -38.07
N VAL A 319 10.34 -3.65 -37.35
CA VAL A 319 11.06 -4.36 -36.28
C VAL A 319 10.60 -3.81 -34.93
N ASP A 320 10.19 -4.72 -34.05
CA ASP A 320 9.59 -4.40 -32.75
C ASP A 320 10.48 -4.89 -31.60
N TYR A 321 10.94 -3.94 -30.79
CA TYR A 321 11.73 -4.14 -29.58
C TYR A 321 11.00 -3.69 -28.30
N SER A 322 9.68 -3.45 -28.37
CA SER A 322 8.88 -2.97 -27.22
C SER A 322 8.92 -3.90 -26.00
N ALA A 323 9.15 -5.19 -26.21
CA ALA A 323 9.29 -6.18 -25.15
C ALA A 323 10.71 -6.28 -24.58
N SER A 324 11.62 -5.39 -24.98
CA SER A 324 13.01 -5.44 -24.51
C SER A 324 13.16 -5.02 -23.07
N ALA A 325 14.03 -5.74 -22.36
CA ALA A 325 14.31 -5.50 -20.94
C ALA A 325 15.41 -4.45 -20.73
N ALA A 326 15.92 -3.85 -21.80
CA ALA A 326 16.91 -2.79 -21.78
C ALA A 326 16.77 -1.95 -23.06
N ALA A 327 17.35 -0.75 -23.02
CA ALA A 327 17.39 0.16 -24.17
C ALA A 327 18.05 -0.47 -25.40
N VAL A 328 17.53 -0.09 -26.57
CA VAL A 328 18.00 -0.49 -27.89
C VAL A 328 18.54 0.71 -28.66
N ASN A 329 19.57 0.46 -29.47
CA ASN A 329 20.16 1.43 -30.37
C ASN A 329 20.09 0.90 -31.79
N VAL A 330 19.26 1.54 -32.61
CA VAL A 330 18.95 1.09 -33.98
C VAL A 330 19.00 2.29 -34.91
N THR A 331 19.67 2.14 -36.04
CA THR A 331 19.69 3.16 -37.09
C THR A 331 19.25 2.53 -38.38
N LEU A 332 18.20 3.04 -39.00
CA LEU A 332 17.72 2.59 -40.30
C LEU A 332 18.57 3.22 -41.42
N ALA A 333 18.76 2.49 -42.50
CA ALA A 333 19.48 2.94 -43.68
C ALA A 333 18.67 2.68 -44.95
N GLY A 334 19.13 3.26 -46.07
CA GLY A 334 18.45 3.15 -47.37
C GLY A 334 18.20 1.70 -47.83
N PRO A 335 17.28 1.49 -48.78
CA PRO A 335 16.94 0.16 -49.29
C PRO A 335 18.18 -0.66 -49.68
N GLY A 336 18.22 -1.91 -49.25
CA GLY A 336 19.32 -2.84 -49.48
C GLY A 336 20.59 -2.57 -48.66
N VAL A 337 20.59 -1.59 -47.75
CA VAL A 337 21.72 -1.32 -46.85
C VAL A 337 21.48 -2.01 -45.50
N THR A 338 22.42 -2.85 -45.11
CA THR A 338 22.38 -3.52 -43.81
C THR A 338 22.89 -2.61 -42.71
N THR A 339 22.12 -2.51 -41.63
CA THR A 339 22.51 -1.87 -40.36
C THR A 339 22.50 -2.90 -39.26
N VAL A 340 23.23 -2.65 -38.17
CA VAL A 340 23.33 -3.59 -37.05
C VAL A 340 22.85 -2.89 -35.78
N GLY A 341 21.84 -3.47 -35.14
CA GLY A 341 21.33 -3.04 -33.85
C GLY A 341 22.29 -3.39 -32.70
N SER A 342 22.22 -2.61 -31.63
CA SER A 342 22.97 -2.87 -30.39
C SER A 342 22.12 -2.55 -29.16
N GLY A 343 22.45 -3.16 -28.01
CA GLY A 343 21.64 -3.01 -26.80
C GLY A 343 20.35 -3.84 -26.81
N GLY A 344 19.89 -4.22 -25.62
CA GLY A 344 18.66 -5.00 -25.43
C GLY A 344 18.52 -6.20 -26.37
N ASP A 345 17.31 -6.36 -26.90
CA ASP A 345 16.97 -7.41 -27.85
C ASP A 345 17.44 -7.11 -29.29
N ALA A 346 17.90 -5.89 -29.56
CA ALA A 346 18.47 -5.50 -30.85
C ALA A 346 19.93 -5.96 -31.01
N GLN A 347 20.56 -6.46 -29.95
CA GLN A 347 21.99 -6.78 -29.93
C GLN A 347 22.39 -7.79 -31.02
N GLY A 348 23.09 -7.29 -32.04
CA GLY A 348 23.58 -8.11 -33.14
C GLY A 348 22.52 -8.45 -34.20
N ASN A 349 21.30 -7.91 -34.11
CA ASN A 349 20.35 -8.00 -35.21
C ASN A 349 20.85 -7.18 -36.40
N SER A 350 20.83 -7.77 -37.58
CA SER A 350 21.07 -7.05 -38.84
C SER A 350 19.73 -6.68 -39.47
N LEU A 351 19.51 -5.42 -39.83
CA LEU A 351 18.26 -4.92 -40.39
C LEU A 351 18.50 -4.48 -41.84
N VAL A 352 17.68 -4.99 -42.75
CA VAL A 352 17.68 -4.69 -44.18
C VAL A 352 16.24 -4.51 -44.65
N ASN A 353 15.95 -3.48 -45.45
CA ASN A 353 14.61 -3.20 -45.97
C ASN A 353 13.56 -3.12 -44.84
N ILE A 354 13.86 -2.32 -43.81
CA ILE A 354 12.97 -2.07 -42.67
C ILE A 354 12.61 -0.60 -42.64
N GLU A 355 11.32 -0.29 -42.60
CA GLU A 355 10.82 1.08 -42.66
C GLU A 355 10.39 1.63 -41.30
N LYS A 356 10.07 0.74 -40.35
CA LYS A 356 9.64 1.10 -39.01
C LYS A 356 10.44 0.36 -37.94
N VAL A 357 10.87 1.09 -36.92
CA VAL A 357 11.40 0.52 -35.68
C VAL A 357 10.56 0.98 -34.49
N ILE A 358 10.23 0.04 -33.61
CA ILE A 358 9.63 0.29 -32.30
C ILE A 358 10.69 -0.04 -31.25
N GLY A 359 11.04 0.93 -30.43
CA GLY A 359 11.94 0.86 -29.29
C GLY A 359 11.31 0.15 -28.09
N SER A 360 12.07 0.09 -27.01
CA SER A 360 11.73 -0.48 -25.72
C SER A 360 10.98 0.51 -24.82
N ALA A 361 10.78 0.17 -23.54
CA ALA A 361 10.26 1.12 -22.55
C ALA A 361 11.38 1.91 -21.83
N PHE A 362 12.61 1.84 -22.34
CA PHE A 362 13.81 2.45 -21.75
C PHE A 362 14.43 3.41 -22.76
N ASN A 363 15.34 4.27 -22.30
CA ASN A 363 15.99 5.32 -23.08
C ASN A 363 16.75 4.79 -24.32
N ASP A 364 16.07 4.75 -25.45
CA ASP A 364 16.56 4.22 -26.72
C ASP A 364 17.29 5.27 -27.55
N THR A 365 18.11 4.82 -28.50
CA THR A 365 18.64 5.70 -29.55
C THR A 365 18.22 5.16 -30.91
N LEU A 366 17.24 5.82 -31.53
CA LEU A 366 16.69 5.45 -32.82
C LEU A 366 17.15 6.46 -33.87
N GLY A 367 17.54 5.99 -35.06
CA GLY A 367 18.08 6.90 -36.07
C GLY A 367 17.77 6.52 -37.50
N SER A 368 18.07 7.45 -38.40
CA SER A 368 18.06 7.20 -39.85
C SER A 368 19.21 7.93 -40.54
N THR A 369 19.92 7.23 -41.41
CA THR A 369 20.96 7.81 -42.29
C THR A 369 20.44 8.20 -43.67
N SER A 370 19.15 8.04 -43.96
CA SER A 370 18.60 8.22 -45.31
C SER A 370 17.30 9.03 -45.32
N PRO A 371 17.03 9.85 -46.35
CA PRO A 371 15.85 10.71 -46.40
C PRO A 371 14.55 9.98 -46.83
N PHE A 372 14.45 8.67 -46.66
CA PHE A 372 13.21 7.93 -46.91
C PHE A 372 12.20 8.13 -45.78
N SER A 373 10.94 7.79 -46.04
CA SER A 373 9.84 7.90 -45.07
C SER A 373 9.93 6.75 -44.06
N TYR A 374 10.76 6.90 -43.02
CA TYR A 374 10.85 5.95 -41.92
C TYR A 374 10.05 6.37 -40.71
N THR A 375 9.65 5.41 -39.89
CA THR A 375 9.00 5.66 -38.59
C THR A 375 9.89 5.17 -37.45
N LEU A 376 10.24 6.07 -36.54
CA LEU A 376 10.95 5.79 -35.30
C LEU A 376 9.96 5.98 -34.14
N GLN A 377 9.77 4.96 -33.33
CA GLN A 377 8.88 5.01 -32.17
C GLN A 377 9.67 4.57 -30.94
N GLY A 378 9.95 5.47 -30.00
CA GLY A 378 10.85 5.25 -28.86
C GLY A 378 10.17 4.45 -27.78
N GLY A 379 9.08 4.97 -27.23
CA GLY A 379 8.30 4.26 -26.23
C GLY A 379 7.99 5.15 -25.03
N ALA A 380 8.46 4.73 -23.85
CA ALA A 380 8.21 5.39 -22.57
C ALA A 380 9.50 5.63 -21.77
N GLY A 381 10.66 5.61 -22.44
CA GLY A 381 11.91 6.09 -21.87
C GLY A 381 12.20 7.51 -22.34
N ASN A 382 13.30 8.09 -21.87
CA ASN A 382 13.82 9.32 -22.45
C ASN A 382 14.62 8.97 -23.71
N ASP A 383 13.99 9.07 -24.86
CA ASP A 383 14.47 8.52 -26.11
C ASP A 383 15.21 9.56 -26.97
N THR A 384 16.19 9.12 -27.75
CA THR A 384 16.98 9.98 -28.64
C THR A 384 16.77 9.61 -30.10
N TYR A 385 16.31 10.56 -30.91
CA TYR A 385 16.11 10.44 -32.35
C TYR A 385 17.23 11.11 -33.14
N VAL A 386 18.09 10.32 -33.79
CA VAL A 386 19.20 10.84 -34.60
C VAL A 386 18.81 10.86 -36.08
N VAL A 387 18.49 12.05 -36.61
CA VAL A 387 17.90 12.21 -37.95
C VAL A 387 18.68 13.19 -38.83
N GLY A 388 18.91 12.82 -40.09
CA GLY A 388 19.57 13.68 -41.09
C GLY A 388 18.63 14.41 -42.04
N SER A 389 17.32 14.16 -41.96
CA SER A 389 16.30 14.63 -42.92
C SER A 389 14.97 14.91 -42.23
N ALA A 390 14.18 15.85 -42.77
CA ALA A 390 12.87 16.25 -42.25
C ALA A 390 11.70 15.32 -42.66
N VAL A 391 11.98 14.17 -43.29
CA VAL A 391 10.94 13.23 -43.82
C VAL A 391 10.70 12.05 -42.87
N ILE A 392 11.30 12.05 -41.68
CA ILE A 392 11.18 10.96 -40.70
C ILE A 392 9.91 11.15 -39.86
N GLY A 393 9.12 10.10 -39.67
CA GLY A 393 8.04 10.04 -38.70
C GLY A 393 8.60 9.68 -37.32
N ILE A 394 8.32 10.51 -36.32
CA ILE A 394 8.63 10.25 -34.91
C ILE A 394 7.32 10.10 -34.17
N VAL A 395 7.20 9.06 -33.34
CA VAL A 395 5.97 8.72 -32.63
C VAL A 395 6.30 8.43 -31.17
N GLU A 396 5.78 9.27 -30.27
CA GLU A 396 5.97 9.13 -28.83
C GLU A 396 4.67 8.97 -28.03
N ALA A 397 4.79 8.27 -26.91
CA ALA A 397 3.71 8.13 -25.95
C ALA A 397 3.56 9.40 -25.10
N ALA A 398 2.33 9.76 -24.75
CA ALA A 398 2.09 10.87 -23.82
C ALA A 398 2.66 10.54 -22.44
N GLY A 399 3.52 11.40 -21.89
CA GLY A 399 4.24 11.16 -20.64
C GLY A 399 5.31 10.08 -20.76
N GLY A 400 5.85 9.88 -21.97
CA GLY A 400 6.88 8.89 -22.30
C GLY A 400 8.27 9.22 -21.75
N GLY A 401 8.62 10.47 -21.49
CA GLY A 401 9.95 10.82 -21.04
C GLY A 401 10.25 12.29 -21.27
N ASP A 402 11.54 12.64 -21.25
CA ASP A 402 12.10 13.87 -21.82
C ASP A 402 12.84 13.47 -23.10
N ASP A 403 12.17 13.62 -24.25
CA ASP A 403 12.57 13.02 -25.52
C ASP A 403 13.32 14.03 -26.41
N GLU A 404 14.39 13.57 -27.09
CA GLU A 404 15.31 14.44 -27.83
C GLU A 404 15.45 14.09 -29.30
N ILE A 405 15.18 15.05 -30.18
CA ILE A 405 15.59 15.00 -31.59
C ILE A 405 16.96 15.63 -31.77
N ARG A 406 17.93 14.84 -32.24
CA ARG A 406 19.24 15.30 -32.69
C ARG A 406 19.30 15.32 -34.21
N THR A 407 19.47 16.51 -34.79
CA THR A 407 19.43 16.69 -36.23
C THR A 407 20.67 17.36 -36.79
N THR A 408 21.07 16.98 -38.00
CA THR A 408 22.05 17.72 -38.81
C THR A 408 21.39 18.52 -39.93
N ALA A 409 20.05 18.49 -40.04
CA ALA A 409 19.32 19.26 -41.03
C ALA A 409 19.33 20.74 -40.66
N THR A 410 19.75 21.61 -41.58
CA THR A 410 19.79 23.07 -41.37
C THR A 410 18.40 23.69 -41.28
N SER A 411 17.33 22.93 -41.52
CA SER A 411 15.96 23.34 -41.27
C SER A 411 15.16 22.14 -40.76
N TYR A 412 14.61 22.24 -39.57
CA TYR A 412 13.86 21.15 -38.92
C TYR A 412 12.74 21.71 -38.04
N SER A 413 11.58 21.06 -38.05
CA SER A 413 10.40 21.48 -37.27
C SER A 413 9.82 20.30 -36.51
N MET A 414 9.59 20.47 -35.21
CA MET A 414 8.88 19.49 -34.37
C MET A 414 7.36 19.65 -34.41
N SER A 415 6.83 20.62 -35.14
CA SER A 415 5.39 20.93 -35.18
C SER A 415 4.45 19.73 -35.46
N SER A 416 4.96 18.65 -36.05
CA SER A 416 4.20 17.41 -36.33
C SER A 416 4.40 16.30 -35.31
N TYR A 417 5.31 16.46 -34.34
CA TYR A 417 5.66 15.47 -33.33
C TYR A 417 5.21 15.98 -31.97
N ALA A 418 4.12 15.43 -31.47
CA ALA A 418 3.66 15.68 -30.11
C ALA A 418 4.50 14.87 -29.11
N ASN A 419 4.63 15.38 -27.88
CA ASN A 419 5.36 14.73 -26.78
C ASN A 419 6.86 14.53 -27.09
N VAL A 420 7.47 15.50 -27.77
CA VAL A 420 8.94 15.58 -27.88
C VAL A 420 9.33 16.93 -27.31
N GLU A 421 10.20 16.91 -26.31
CA GLU A 421 10.52 18.09 -25.51
C GLU A 421 11.78 18.79 -26.00
N ARG A 422 12.70 18.09 -26.69
CA ARG A 422 14.01 18.66 -27.04
C ARG A 422 14.35 18.58 -28.52
N LEU A 423 14.89 19.66 -29.07
CA LEU A 423 15.46 19.72 -30.41
C LEU A 423 16.89 20.24 -30.37
N THR A 424 17.85 19.39 -30.72
CA THR A 424 19.28 19.72 -30.75
C THR A 424 19.83 19.66 -32.17
N PHE A 425 20.37 20.78 -32.66
CA PHE A 425 21.14 20.80 -33.89
C PHE A 425 22.61 20.42 -33.64
N THR A 426 23.06 19.38 -34.32
CA THR A 426 24.44 18.84 -34.23
C THR A 426 25.25 19.08 -35.51
N GLY A 427 24.66 19.79 -36.48
CA GLY A 427 25.32 20.17 -37.73
C GLY A 427 26.24 21.38 -37.57
N SER A 428 26.70 21.91 -38.70
CA SER A 428 27.55 23.11 -38.76
C SER A 428 26.90 24.21 -39.60
N GLY A 429 27.09 25.47 -39.21
CA GLY A 429 26.53 26.62 -39.91
C GLY A 429 25.09 26.89 -39.50
N ASN A 430 24.43 27.78 -40.24
CA ASN A 430 23.12 28.31 -39.85
C ASN A 430 22.02 27.24 -39.87
N ALA A 431 21.23 27.19 -38.80
CA ALA A 431 20.06 26.33 -38.63
C ALA A 431 18.76 27.14 -38.52
N THR A 432 17.64 26.52 -38.86
CA THR A 432 16.29 27.01 -38.61
C THR A 432 15.51 25.91 -37.91
N LEU A 433 15.28 26.09 -36.61
CA LEU A 433 14.69 25.10 -35.73
C LEU A 433 13.33 25.62 -35.23
N THR A 434 12.33 24.76 -35.20
CA THR A 434 10.99 25.10 -34.72
C THR A 434 10.48 24.02 -33.78
N GLY A 435 9.96 24.42 -32.61
CA GLY A 435 9.34 23.52 -31.64
C GLY A 435 7.93 23.08 -32.04
N ASN A 436 7.23 22.50 -31.08
CA ASN A 436 5.83 22.07 -31.15
C ASN A 436 4.95 22.98 -30.28
N THR A 437 3.92 22.43 -29.65
CA THR A 437 2.96 23.19 -28.83
C THR A 437 3.14 22.97 -27.32
N GLY A 438 4.16 22.21 -26.92
CA GLY A 438 4.52 21.99 -25.52
C GLY A 438 5.82 22.72 -25.19
N ASP A 439 6.17 22.75 -23.90
CA ASP A 439 7.38 23.40 -23.41
C ASP A 439 8.62 22.71 -24.01
N ASN A 440 9.37 23.41 -24.86
CA ASN A 440 10.49 22.84 -25.60
C ASN A 440 11.84 23.40 -25.17
N ILE A 441 12.88 22.57 -25.26
CA ILE A 441 14.27 23.00 -25.17
C ILE A 441 14.91 22.89 -26.55
N ILE A 442 15.20 24.02 -27.18
CA ILE A 442 15.79 24.08 -28.52
C ILE A 442 17.23 24.56 -28.39
N THR A 443 18.18 23.71 -28.80
CA THR A 443 19.61 23.99 -28.77
C THR A 443 20.19 24.01 -30.18
N ALA A 444 20.79 25.13 -30.56
CA ALA A 444 21.56 25.26 -31.79
C ALA A 444 23.06 25.32 -31.50
N GLY A 445 23.86 25.77 -32.47
CA GLY A 445 25.28 25.50 -32.49
C GLY A 445 26.12 26.76 -32.74
N THR A 446 27.07 26.63 -33.65
CA THR A 446 27.80 27.77 -34.18
C THR A 446 27.16 28.17 -35.50
N GLY A 447 26.71 29.40 -35.65
CA GLY A 447 25.97 29.83 -36.84
C GLY A 447 25.12 31.04 -36.53
N ASN A 448 24.55 31.68 -37.55
CA ASN A 448 23.48 32.64 -37.32
C ASN A 448 22.15 31.90 -37.47
N ASP A 449 21.64 31.43 -36.35
CA ASP A 449 20.55 30.47 -36.27
C ASP A 449 19.19 31.18 -36.10
N ILE A 450 18.11 30.47 -36.44
CA ILE A 450 16.73 30.91 -36.23
C ILE A 450 16.04 29.86 -35.38
N LEU A 451 15.65 30.21 -34.16
CA LEU A 451 14.97 29.33 -33.23
C LEU A 451 13.57 29.90 -32.99
N ASN A 452 12.56 29.07 -33.18
CA ASN A 452 11.17 29.40 -32.91
C ASN A 452 10.60 28.38 -31.93
N GLY A 453 10.30 28.79 -30.70
CA GLY A 453 9.76 27.92 -29.65
C GLY A 453 8.40 27.35 -30.06
N GLY A 454 7.43 28.22 -30.32
CA GLY A 454 6.09 27.83 -30.72
C GLY A 454 5.05 28.26 -29.69
N ASP A 455 4.21 27.31 -29.26
CA ASP A 455 3.37 27.51 -28.07
C ASP A 455 4.01 26.71 -26.92
N GLY A 456 3.90 27.18 -25.68
CA GLY A 456 4.55 26.55 -24.52
C GLY A 456 5.54 27.50 -23.85
N ASN A 457 6.09 27.12 -22.70
CA ASN A 457 7.18 27.85 -22.07
C ASN A 457 8.51 27.29 -22.56
N ASP A 458 9.09 27.91 -23.58
CA ASP A 458 10.25 27.36 -24.28
C ASP A 458 11.59 27.85 -23.71
N VAL A 459 12.64 27.06 -23.85
CA VAL A 459 14.03 27.43 -23.58
C VAL A 459 14.84 27.39 -24.88
N LEU A 460 15.32 28.55 -25.31
CA LEU A 460 16.07 28.72 -26.56
C LEU A 460 17.55 28.97 -26.27
N ILE A 461 18.40 28.09 -26.77
CA ILE A 461 19.87 28.15 -26.65
C ILE A 461 20.43 28.28 -28.07
N GLY A 462 20.67 29.51 -28.52
CA GLY A 462 21.20 29.80 -29.87
C GLY A 462 22.64 29.30 -30.05
N GLY A 463 23.48 29.53 -29.04
CA GLY A 463 24.91 29.24 -29.11
C GLY A 463 25.69 30.46 -29.57
N ALA A 464 26.69 30.26 -30.41
CA ALA A 464 27.56 31.36 -30.86
C ALA A 464 27.17 31.82 -32.26
N GLY A 465 26.92 33.12 -32.41
CA GLY A 465 26.62 33.75 -33.68
C GLY A 465 25.67 34.93 -33.48
N ALA A 466 25.04 35.40 -34.55
CA ALA A 466 23.98 36.41 -34.46
C ALA A 466 22.64 35.74 -34.74
N ASP A 467 21.96 35.33 -33.67
CA ASP A 467 20.80 34.46 -33.72
C ASP A 467 19.47 35.22 -33.69
N GLN A 468 18.43 34.62 -34.24
CA GLN A 468 17.05 35.07 -34.12
C GLN A 468 16.30 34.11 -33.22
N LEU A 469 15.99 34.56 -32.00
CA LEU A 469 15.33 33.77 -30.97
C LEU A 469 13.89 34.28 -30.80
N ILE A 470 12.94 33.42 -31.15
CA ILE A 470 11.51 33.73 -31.17
C ILE A 470 10.85 32.74 -30.19
N GLY A 471 10.35 33.20 -29.05
CA GLY A 471 9.69 32.33 -28.07
C GLY A 471 8.36 31.85 -28.60
N GLY A 472 7.40 32.77 -28.63
CA GLY A 472 6.10 32.54 -29.25
C GLY A 472 4.99 32.84 -28.27
N ALA A 473 4.20 31.83 -27.90
CA ALA A 473 3.13 31.96 -26.92
C ALA A 473 3.46 31.17 -25.65
N GLY A 474 3.71 31.88 -24.56
CA GLY A 474 4.05 31.28 -23.27
C GLY A 474 4.91 32.25 -22.48
N THR A 475 5.66 31.74 -21.51
CA THR A 475 6.77 32.46 -20.86
C THR A 475 8.06 31.83 -21.34
N ASP A 476 8.70 32.49 -22.29
CA ASP A 476 9.84 31.93 -23.02
C ASP A 476 11.16 32.45 -22.47
N THR A 477 12.16 31.56 -22.40
CA THR A 477 13.49 31.83 -21.86
C THR A 477 14.54 31.72 -22.95
N VAL A 478 15.32 32.79 -23.15
CA VAL A 478 16.61 32.69 -23.85
C VAL A 478 17.69 32.33 -22.85
N SER A 479 18.48 31.31 -23.13
CA SER A 479 19.50 30.82 -22.21
C SER A 479 20.89 30.80 -22.82
N TYR A 480 21.83 31.45 -22.12
CA TYR A 480 23.26 31.49 -22.41
C TYR A 480 24.06 30.59 -21.46
N VAL A 481 23.42 29.61 -20.83
CA VAL A 481 24.03 28.72 -19.83
C VAL A 481 25.30 28.00 -20.34
N ASN A 482 25.35 27.74 -21.66
CA ASN A 482 26.46 27.05 -22.32
C ASN A 482 27.59 28.00 -22.77
N ALA A 483 27.46 29.31 -22.56
CA ALA A 483 28.47 30.28 -22.98
C ALA A 483 29.80 30.04 -22.26
N ALA A 484 30.89 30.13 -23.03
CA ALA A 484 32.23 29.85 -22.51
C ALA A 484 32.88 31.03 -21.75
N ALA A 485 32.18 32.15 -21.63
CA ALA A 485 32.60 33.35 -20.93
C ALA A 485 31.37 34.19 -20.54
N ALA A 486 31.58 35.17 -19.64
CA ALA A 486 30.55 36.13 -19.28
C ALA A 486 30.01 36.89 -20.49
N ILE A 487 28.71 37.14 -20.46
CA ILE A 487 27.95 37.87 -21.46
C ILE A 487 27.48 39.22 -20.90
N THR A 488 27.17 40.13 -21.82
CA THR A 488 26.41 41.33 -21.50
C THR A 488 25.20 41.33 -22.40
N LEU A 489 24.02 41.35 -21.81
CA LEU A 489 22.76 41.48 -22.51
C LEU A 489 22.13 42.81 -22.11
N ASN A 490 21.96 43.73 -23.06
CA ASN A 490 21.31 45.02 -22.77
C ASN A 490 20.16 45.27 -23.74
N LEU A 491 18.94 45.01 -23.28
CA LEU A 491 17.70 45.15 -24.06
C LEU A 491 17.35 46.63 -24.32
N GLN A 492 17.82 47.56 -23.49
CA GLN A 492 17.59 48.98 -23.66
C GLN A 492 18.37 49.58 -24.85
N THR A 493 19.62 49.16 -25.05
CA THR A 493 20.53 49.69 -26.08
C THR A 493 20.67 48.77 -27.30
N GLY A 494 20.30 47.49 -27.16
CA GLY A 494 20.54 46.44 -28.15
C GLY A 494 22.02 46.07 -28.31
N VAL A 495 22.86 46.43 -27.33
CA VAL A 495 24.29 46.11 -27.35
C VAL A 495 24.53 44.86 -26.50
N HIS A 496 24.85 43.76 -27.17
CA HIS A 496 25.12 42.47 -26.56
C HIS A 496 26.59 42.06 -26.77
N THR A 497 27.14 41.22 -25.90
CA THR A 497 28.52 40.70 -26.01
C THR A 497 28.60 39.21 -25.67
N GLY A 498 29.72 38.56 -26.04
CA GLY A 498 29.88 37.13 -25.88
C GLY A 498 29.00 36.36 -26.87
N ASP A 499 28.39 35.28 -26.43
CA ASP A 499 27.52 34.45 -27.26
C ASP A 499 26.19 35.17 -27.59
N ALA A 500 25.78 36.18 -26.81
CA ALA A 500 24.64 37.04 -27.11
C ALA A 500 24.90 38.05 -28.26
N ALA A 501 26.13 38.15 -28.77
CA ALA A 501 26.55 39.25 -29.63
C ALA A 501 25.91 39.22 -31.03
N GLY A 502 24.90 40.07 -31.22
CA GLY A 502 24.19 40.22 -32.50
C GLY A 502 22.84 39.50 -32.52
N ASP A 503 22.48 38.85 -31.42
CA ASP A 503 21.19 38.19 -31.25
C ASP A 503 20.03 39.19 -31.28
N THR A 504 18.86 38.67 -31.65
CA THR A 504 17.60 39.40 -31.68
C THR A 504 16.50 38.55 -31.05
N PHE A 505 15.62 39.21 -30.30
CA PHE A 505 14.62 38.55 -29.47
C PHE A 505 13.21 39.01 -29.86
N SER A 506 12.26 38.09 -29.90
CA SER A 506 10.84 38.37 -30.09
C SER A 506 10.01 37.44 -29.22
N SER A 507 9.02 38.00 -28.51
CA SER A 507 8.17 37.23 -27.58
C SER A 507 9.03 36.41 -26.60
N ILE A 508 9.93 37.09 -25.88
CA ILE A 508 10.79 36.51 -24.85
C ILE A 508 10.57 37.31 -23.58
N GLU A 509 10.30 36.62 -22.49
CA GLU A 509 10.02 37.22 -21.17
C GLU A 509 11.17 36.96 -20.18
N ALA A 510 11.98 35.92 -20.41
CA ALA A 510 13.05 35.51 -19.51
C ALA A 510 14.42 35.40 -20.21
N PHE A 511 15.46 35.80 -19.49
CA PHE A 511 16.84 35.75 -19.98
C PHE A 511 17.75 35.14 -18.92
N ALA A 512 18.41 34.04 -19.27
CA ALA A 512 19.37 33.35 -18.43
C ALA A 512 20.81 33.59 -18.91
N GLY A 513 21.65 33.99 -17.98
CA GLY A 513 23.09 34.16 -18.16
C GLY A 513 23.84 32.83 -18.27
N SER A 514 25.16 32.97 -18.25
CA SER A 514 26.16 31.93 -18.25
C SER A 514 26.49 31.47 -16.81
N ASN A 515 27.62 30.76 -16.66
CA ASN A 515 28.17 30.40 -15.35
C ASN A 515 29.31 31.35 -14.91
N PHE A 516 29.30 32.58 -15.42
CA PHE A 516 30.32 33.60 -15.18
C PHE A 516 29.64 34.92 -14.81
N ASN A 517 30.42 35.89 -14.34
CA ASN A 517 29.91 37.20 -13.91
C ASN A 517 29.28 37.99 -15.06
N ASP A 518 27.97 37.87 -15.19
CA ASP A 518 27.19 38.40 -16.29
C ASP A 518 26.66 39.80 -16.00
N THR A 519 26.19 40.46 -17.05
CA THR A 519 25.46 41.73 -16.93
C THR A 519 24.20 41.66 -17.76
N LEU A 520 23.07 41.48 -17.09
CA LEU A 520 21.75 41.39 -17.69
C LEU A 520 20.98 42.69 -17.40
N ILE A 521 20.63 43.41 -18.46
CA ILE A 521 19.94 44.69 -18.38
C ILE A 521 18.64 44.56 -19.19
N GLY A 522 17.52 44.59 -18.46
CA GLY A 522 16.17 44.54 -18.99
C GLY A 522 15.77 45.80 -19.78
N GLY A 523 14.54 45.77 -20.27
CA GLY A 523 13.95 46.75 -21.18
C GLY A 523 12.91 47.64 -20.49
N THR A 524 11.73 47.69 -21.10
CA THR A 524 10.58 48.50 -20.64
C THR A 524 9.36 47.66 -20.26
N SER A 525 9.51 46.34 -20.34
CA SER A 525 8.50 45.34 -19.99
C SER A 525 8.88 44.71 -18.66
N ASP A 526 8.00 43.90 -18.09
CA ASP A 526 8.34 43.09 -16.91
C ASP A 526 9.28 41.97 -17.35
N ASP A 527 10.56 42.03 -16.96
CA ASP A 527 11.59 41.08 -17.38
C ASP A 527 11.95 40.07 -16.26
N ILE A 528 12.18 38.82 -16.64
CA ILE A 528 12.74 37.80 -15.73
C ILE A 528 14.23 37.61 -16.03
N LEU A 529 15.08 37.95 -15.08
CA LEU A 529 16.53 37.86 -15.21
C LEU A 529 17.06 36.72 -14.32
N ILE A 530 17.75 35.77 -14.95
CA ILE A 530 18.38 34.62 -14.27
C ILE A 530 19.89 34.77 -14.46
N GLY A 531 20.61 35.23 -13.43
CA GLY A 531 22.07 35.44 -13.53
C GLY A 531 22.81 34.15 -13.86
N GLY A 532 22.48 33.07 -13.15
CA GLY A 532 23.21 31.81 -13.19
C GLY A 532 24.17 31.73 -12.03
N ALA A 533 25.29 31.04 -12.21
CA ALA A 533 26.39 31.07 -11.26
C ALA A 533 27.33 32.22 -11.62
N GLY A 534 27.84 32.95 -10.64
CA GLY A 534 28.68 34.11 -10.92
C GLY A 534 28.50 35.17 -9.86
N ALA A 535 29.11 36.32 -10.06
CA ALA A 535 28.70 37.54 -9.38
C ALA A 535 28.13 38.47 -10.44
N ASP A 536 26.80 38.43 -10.57
CA ASP A 536 26.08 38.96 -11.71
C ASP A 536 25.50 40.35 -11.43
N GLN A 537 25.40 41.16 -12.48
CA GLN A 537 24.70 42.44 -12.43
C GLN A 537 23.34 42.29 -13.10
N LEU A 538 22.27 42.29 -12.30
CA LEU A 538 20.89 42.22 -12.78
C LEU A 538 20.24 43.60 -12.65
N VAL A 539 19.90 44.20 -13.78
CA VAL A 539 19.28 45.53 -13.86
C VAL A 539 17.95 45.40 -14.57
N GLY A 540 16.82 45.52 -13.86
CA GLY A 540 15.50 45.29 -14.46
C GLY A 540 15.10 46.37 -15.47
N GLY A 541 15.31 47.63 -15.12
CA GLY A 541 14.97 48.76 -15.99
C GLY A 541 13.63 49.37 -15.63
N ALA A 542 12.65 49.32 -16.53
CA ALA A 542 11.31 49.82 -16.27
C ALA A 542 10.30 48.69 -16.43
N GLY A 543 9.44 48.50 -15.44
CA GLY A 543 8.56 47.35 -15.36
C GLY A 543 8.42 46.94 -13.90
N THR A 544 7.89 45.74 -13.67
CA THR A 544 8.07 44.99 -12.43
C THR A 544 9.01 43.83 -12.75
N ASP A 545 10.28 43.99 -12.42
CA ASP A 545 11.32 43.08 -12.89
C ASP A 545 11.67 42.04 -11.84
N THR A 546 11.96 40.81 -12.30
CA THR A 546 12.18 39.65 -11.43
C THR A 546 13.62 39.14 -11.53
N ALA A 547 14.34 39.08 -10.41
CA ALA A 547 15.54 38.26 -10.30
C ALA A 547 15.15 36.83 -9.89
N SER A 548 15.47 35.85 -10.73
CA SER A 548 15.04 34.46 -10.52
C SER A 548 16.21 33.51 -10.32
N TYR A 549 16.13 32.74 -9.24
CA TYR A 549 17.08 31.69 -8.85
C TYR A 549 16.49 30.29 -8.99
N VAL A 550 15.43 30.14 -9.78
CA VAL A 550 14.71 28.86 -9.95
C VAL A 550 15.62 27.70 -10.37
N ASN A 551 16.68 27.99 -11.13
CA ASN A 551 17.64 27.02 -11.63
C ASN A 551 18.88 26.84 -10.72
N ALA A 552 18.90 27.49 -9.55
CA ALA A 552 20.07 27.45 -8.69
C ALA A 552 20.34 26.03 -8.18
N ALA A 553 21.61 25.65 -8.12
CA ALA A 553 22.02 24.29 -7.76
C ALA A 553 21.98 24.00 -6.25
N ALA A 554 21.71 25.02 -5.43
CA ALA A 554 21.63 24.94 -3.98
C ALA A 554 20.74 26.08 -3.43
N ALA A 555 20.38 25.95 -2.15
CA ALA A 555 19.66 27.01 -1.44
C ALA A 555 20.44 28.33 -1.46
N ILE A 556 19.71 29.41 -1.67
CA ILE A 556 20.22 30.77 -1.69
C ILE A 556 19.86 31.51 -0.41
N THR A 557 20.67 32.51 -0.09
CA THR A 557 20.29 33.54 0.88
C THR A 557 20.31 34.88 0.18
N LEU A 558 19.14 35.54 0.11
CA LEU A 558 19.00 36.89 -0.40
C LEU A 558 18.89 37.87 0.77
N ASN A 559 20.00 38.51 1.13
CA ASN A 559 19.96 39.58 2.11
C ASN A 559 19.82 40.96 1.44
N LEU A 560 18.58 41.36 1.17
CA LEU A 560 18.25 42.63 0.50
C LEU A 560 18.58 43.85 1.37
N LYS A 561 18.76 43.66 2.68
CA LYS A 561 19.17 44.73 3.60
C LYS A 561 20.65 45.08 3.52
N THR A 562 21.52 44.07 3.43
CA THR A 562 22.98 44.24 3.49
C THR A 562 23.66 44.10 2.12
N GLY A 563 22.98 43.51 1.14
CA GLY A 563 23.54 43.17 -0.17
C GLY A 563 24.53 42.00 -0.12
N VAL A 564 24.53 41.22 0.97
CA VAL A 564 25.42 40.05 1.13
C VAL A 564 24.60 38.78 0.93
N HIS A 565 24.75 38.20 -0.25
CA HIS A 565 24.00 37.03 -0.69
C HIS A 565 24.86 35.75 -0.65
N THR A 566 24.24 34.58 -0.73
CA THR A 566 24.95 33.27 -0.78
C THR A 566 24.32 32.33 -1.81
N GLY A 567 25.03 31.25 -2.13
CA GLY A 567 24.62 30.31 -3.18
C GLY A 567 24.93 30.90 -4.55
N ASP A 568 24.06 30.65 -5.53
CA ASP A 568 24.22 31.22 -6.87
C ASP A 568 24.00 32.74 -6.88
N ALA A 569 23.31 33.29 -5.86
CA ALA A 569 23.20 34.74 -5.66
C ALA A 569 24.50 35.41 -5.16
N ALA A 570 25.57 34.64 -4.86
CA ALA A 570 26.72 35.14 -4.14
C ALA A 570 27.54 36.19 -4.92
N GLY A 571 27.40 37.45 -4.52
CA GLY A 571 28.10 38.58 -5.14
C GLY A 571 27.27 39.30 -6.20
N ASP A 572 26.04 38.83 -6.43
CA ASP A 572 25.09 39.48 -7.32
C ASP A 572 24.71 40.87 -6.83
N THR A 573 24.36 41.73 -7.77
CA THR A 573 23.86 43.07 -7.51
C THR A 573 22.57 43.30 -8.28
N PHE A 574 21.60 43.95 -7.61
CA PHE A 574 20.28 44.24 -8.17
C PHE A 574 20.08 45.76 -8.26
N ASP A 575 19.62 46.23 -9.40
CA ASP A 575 19.17 47.60 -9.62
C ASP A 575 17.82 47.57 -10.35
N SER A 576 16.83 48.33 -9.87
CA SER A 576 15.46 48.28 -10.40
C SER A 576 14.92 46.85 -10.53
N ILE A 577 15.02 46.06 -9.46
CA ILE A 577 14.40 44.74 -9.34
C ILE A 577 13.41 44.82 -8.18
N GLU A 578 12.15 44.47 -8.45
CA GLU A 578 11.05 44.52 -7.46
C GLU A 578 10.58 43.13 -7.05
N ALA A 579 10.91 42.09 -7.81
CA ALA A 579 10.50 40.72 -7.55
C ALA A 579 11.69 39.76 -7.48
N PHE A 580 11.59 38.77 -6.59
CA PHE A 580 12.63 37.76 -6.39
C PHE A 580 12.01 36.37 -6.25
N ILE A 581 12.58 35.39 -6.97
CA ILE A 581 12.17 33.98 -6.91
C ILE A 581 13.33 33.14 -6.42
N GLY A 582 13.09 32.32 -5.40
CA GLY A 582 14.01 31.34 -4.86
C GLY A 582 14.22 30.13 -5.78
N SER A 583 15.07 29.24 -5.30
CA SER A 583 15.43 27.96 -5.90
C SER A 583 14.41 26.85 -5.59
N SER A 584 14.75 25.62 -5.96
CA SER A 584 14.01 24.42 -5.52
C SER A 584 14.38 23.94 -4.12
N PHE A 585 15.23 24.68 -3.40
CA PHE A 585 15.74 24.33 -2.07
C PHE A 585 15.21 25.31 -1.02
N ASN A 586 15.46 25.00 0.26
CA ASN A 586 14.97 25.83 1.36
C ASN A 586 15.78 27.13 1.47
N ASP A 587 15.22 28.22 0.97
CA ASP A 587 15.88 29.50 0.82
C ASP A 587 15.64 30.42 2.03
N THR A 588 16.44 31.48 2.12
CA THR A 588 16.31 32.50 3.17
C THR A 588 16.38 33.91 2.59
N PHE A 589 15.34 34.70 2.84
CA PHE A 589 15.23 36.07 2.37
C PHE A 589 15.26 37.01 3.57
N PHE A 590 16.28 37.85 3.70
CA PHE A 590 16.25 38.97 4.64
C PHE A 590 15.70 40.19 3.92
N SER A 591 14.46 40.58 4.25
CA SER A 591 13.77 41.66 3.55
C SER A 591 14.40 43.03 3.81
N SER A 592 14.13 43.96 2.91
CA SER A 592 14.57 45.35 2.99
C SER A 592 13.44 46.25 3.47
N ALA A 593 13.55 47.59 3.32
CA ALA A 593 12.41 48.49 3.56
C ALA A 593 11.65 48.85 2.28
N SER A 594 12.10 48.32 1.14
CA SER A 594 11.40 48.42 -0.15
C SER A 594 10.19 47.49 -0.14
N ALA A 595 9.17 47.81 -0.95
CA ALA A 595 8.03 46.92 -1.12
C ALA A 595 8.37 45.90 -2.19
N ASP A 596 8.69 44.67 -1.76
CA ASP A 596 9.25 43.63 -2.63
C ASP A 596 8.23 42.49 -2.85
N THR A 597 8.22 41.89 -4.04
CA THR A 597 7.47 40.65 -4.31
C THR A 597 8.41 39.46 -4.16
N LEU A 598 8.26 38.69 -3.08
CA LEU A 598 9.18 37.64 -2.71
C LEU A 598 8.49 36.28 -2.83
N ASN A 599 9.15 35.33 -3.50
CA ASN A 599 8.69 33.97 -3.65
C ASN A 599 9.80 33.00 -3.21
N GLY A 600 9.54 32.16 -2.21
CA GLY A 600 10.52 31.19 -1.70
C GLY A 600 10.90 30.10 -2.68
N GLY A 601 10.10 29.88 -3.73
CA GLY A 601 10.35 28.85 -4.75
C GLY A 601 9.67 27.53 -4.42
N ALA A 602 10.32 26.42 -4.75
CA ALA A 602 9.77 25.06 -4.56
C ALA A 602 10.35 24.37 -3.30
N GLY A 603 11.05 25.13 -2.45
CA GLY A 603 11.54 24.67 -1.17
C GLY A 603 10.41 24.15 -0.28
N THR A 604 10.79 23.32 0.69
CA THR A 604 9.85 22.76 1.68
C THR A 604 9.76 23.59 2.95
N LEU A 605 10.67 24.57 3.10
CA LEU A 605 10.85 25.32 4.32
C LEU A 605 11.55 26.65 4.07
N ASP A 606 10.99 27.42 3.15
CA ASP A 606 11.52 28.73 2.77
C ASP A 606 11.28 29.73 3.89
N THR A 607 12.28 30.58 4.14
CA THR A 607 12.30 31.50 5.28
C THR A 607 12.27 32.95 4.81
N ILE A 608 11.26 33.69 5.22
CA ILE A 608 11.27 35.15 5.18
C ILE A 608 11.70 35.68 6.56
N ASP A 609 12.73 36.51 6.59
CA ASP A 609 13.41 36.97 7.80
C ASP A 609 13.37 38.51 7.92
N TYR A 610 12.68 38.98 8.95
CA TYR A 610 12.55 40.40 9.32
C TYR A 610 13.32 40.74 10.60
N SER A 611 14.26 39.91 11.04
CA SER A 611 15.03 40.10 12.28
C SER A 611 15.88 41.38 12.29
N LEU A 612 16.17 41.94 11.10
CA LEU A 612 16.89 43.21 10.93
C LEU A 612 15.97 44.44 10.89
N SER A 613 14.66 44.25 10.97
CA SER A 613 13.67 45.33 10.95
C SER A 613 13.83 46.23 12.17
N GLY A 614 13.83 47.55 11.93
CA GLY A 614 13.95 48.56 12.99
C GLY A 614 12.66 48.80 13.78
N THR A 615 11.55 48.15 13.42
CA THR A 615 10.25 48.18 14.11
C THR A 615 9.51 46.86 13.92
N ALA A 616 8.44 46.66 14.69
CA ALA A 616 7.57 45.49 14.57
C ALA A 616 6.99 45.28 13.16
N VAL A 617 6.82 44.01 12.79
CA VAL A 617 6.22 43.52 11.56
C VAL A 617 4.94 42.73 11.87
N ASN A 618 4.01 42.73 10.92
CA ASN A 618 2.79 41.94 10.96
C ASN A 618 2.71 41.11 9.68
N VAL A 619 2.85 39.79 9.83
CA VAL A 619 2.99 38.83 8.74
C VAL A 619 1.95 37.74 8.88
N ASN A 620 1.10 37.57 7.86
CA ASN A 620 0.21 36.44 7.75
C ASN A 620 0.59 35.57 6.55
N LEU A 621 1.22 34.42 6.82
CA LEU A 621 1.68 33.50 5.78
C LEU A 621 0.54 32.78 5.05
N THR A 622 -0.68 32.74 5.61
CA THR A 622 -1.83 32.15 4.92
C THR A 622 -2.46 33.10 3.92
N THR A 623 -2.52 34.39 4.25
CA THR A 623 -3.13 35.40 3.38
C THR A 623 -2.12 36.23 2.59
N SER A 624 -0.82 35.97 2.79
CA SER A 624 0.29 36.77 2.25
C SER A 624 0.20 38.26 2.58
N VAL A 625 -0.47 38.62 3.68
CA VAL A 625 -0.61 40.02 4.10
C VAL A 625 0.58 40.36 4.96
N VAL A 626 1.39 41.33 4.51
CA VAL A 626 2.54 41.83 5.25
C VAL A 626 2.43 43.34 5.45
N SER A 627 2.76 43.81 6.64
CA SER A 627 2.77 45.24 6.98
C SER A 627 3.70 45.53 8.15
N GLY A 628 4.06 46.80 8.34
CA GLY A 628 4.89 47.25 9.45
C GLY A 628 6.38 46.99 9.20
N GLY A 629 7.23 47.88 9.72
CA GLY A 629 8.68 47.80 9.57
C GLY A 629 9.14 47.57 8.14
N ASP A 630 10.08 46.64 8.00
CA ASP A 630 10.65 46.21 6.73
C ASP A 630 9.65 45.41 5.87
N GLY A 631 8.62 44.79 6.45
CA GLY A 631 7.57 44.09 5.68
C GLY A 631 6.51 45.00 5.05
N ALA A 632 6.64 46.32 5.15
CA ALA A 632 5.61 47.25 4.72
C ALA A 632 5.48 47.33 3.18
N GLY A 633 4.51 46.59 2.64
CA GLY A 633 4.23 46.57 1.19
C GLY A 633 4.71 45.30 0.50
N ASP A 634 5.38 44.40 1.24
CA ASP A 634 5.86 43.13 0.72
C ASP A 634 4.70 42.20 0.35
N VAL A 635 4.90 41.43 -0.72
CA VAL A 635 3.99 40.38 -1.18
C VAL A 635 4.74 39.06 -1.14
N LEU A 636 4.24 38.11 -0.35
CA LEU A 636 4.92 36.83 -0.12
C LEU A 636 4.21 35.66 -0.82
N ALA A 637 4.98 34.78 -1.45
CA ALA A 637 4.53 33.49 -1.96
C ALA A 637 5.48 32.37 -1.53
N ASN A 638 4.95 31.17 -1.31
CA ASN A 638 5.72 29.96 -0.99
C ASN A 638 6.76 30.17 0.14
N PHE A 639 6.31 30.71 1.28
CA PHE A 639 7.12 30.79 2.49
C PHE A 639 6.44 30.03 3.62
N GLU A 640 7.14 29.05 4.18
CA GLU A 640 6.65 28.23 5.29
C GLU A 640 7.14 28.75 6.63
N ARG A 641 8.23 29.53 6.66
CA ARG A 641 8.77 30.13 7.88
C ARG A 641 8.83 31.64 7.79
N VAL A 642 8.37 32.29 8.86
CA VAL A 642 8.62 33.72 9.12
C VAL A 642 9.44 33.89 10.39
N VAL A 643 10.44 34.78 10.32
CA VAL A 643 11.17 35.31 11.47
C VAL A 643 10.82 36.78 11.63
N GLY A 644 10.30 37.14 12.80
CA GLY A 644 9.99 38.50 13.20
C GLY A 644 11.22 39.32 13.56
N SER A 645 10.97 40.55 13.97
CA SER A 645 11.93 41.54 14.41
C SER A 645 12.33 41.36 15.89
N SER A 646 12.98 42.37 16.47
CA SER A 646 13.24 42.44 17.92
C SER A 646 12.20 43.27 18.68
N PHE A 647 11.02 43.45 18.10
CA PHE A 647 9.91 44.25 18.65
C PHE A 647 8.63 43.42 18.61
N ALA A 648 7.61 43.87 19.34
CA ALA A 648 6.31 43.19 19.43
C ALA A 648 5.62 42.97 18.07
N ASP A 649 5.84 41.80 17.49
CA ASP A 649 5.38 41.39 16.18
C ASP A 649 4.01 40.72 16.23
N THR A 650 3.39 40.60 15.06
CA THR A 650 2.16 39.83 14.90
C THR A 650 2.31 38.84 13.75
N LEU A 651 2.44 37.56 14.08
CA LEU A 651 2.72 36.50 13.11
C LEU A 651 1.52 35.54 13.04
N ALA A 652 1.07 35.19 11.85
CA ALA A 652 -0.15 34.43 11.65
C ALA A 652 0.02 33.30 10.63
N SER A 653 -0.57 32.15 10.92
CA SER A 653 -0.78 31.06 9.96
C SER A 653 -1.92 30.14 10.39
N SER A 654 -2.64 29.62 9.40
CA SER A 654 -3.56 28.49 9.53
C SER A 654 -3.17 27.29 8.65
N THR A 655 -1.96 27.30 8.09
CA THR A 655 -1.46 26.22 7.22
C THR A 655 -0.59 25.26 8.03
N SER A 656 -0.81 23.96 7.87
CA SER A 656 -0.04 22.91 8.55
C SER A 656 1.43 22.96 8.16
N GLY A 657 2.35 22.81 9.12
CA GLY A 657 3.80 22.76 8.86
C GLY A 657 4.49 24.12 8.83
N HIS A 658 3.75 25.23 8.85
CA HIS A 658 4.36 26.57 8.92
C HIS A 658 5.03 26.80 10.27
N ALA A 659 6.08 27.62 10.28
CA ALA A 659 6.84 28.01 11.47
C ALA A 659 6.80 29.53 11.67
N LEU A 660 6.42 29.97 12.87
CA LEU A 660 6.41 31.37 13.28
C LEU A 660 7.48 31.56 14.35
N VAL A 661 8.41 32.49 14.13
CA VAL A 661 9.48 32.83 15.07
C VAL A 661 9.37 34.33 15.37
N GLY A 662 8.93 34.71 16.56
CA GLY A 662 8.68 36.10 16.96
C GLY A 662 9.97 36.89 17.08
N GLY A 663 10.87 36.39 17.93
CA GLY A 663 12.22 36.94 18.08
C GLY A 663 12.42 37.48 19.48
N ALA A 664 12.48 38.80 19.61
CA ALA A 664 12.40 39.46 20.91
C ALA A 664 11.28 40.50 20.85
N GLY A 665 10.74 40.92 21.99
CA GLY A 665 9.50 41.70 22.03
C GLY A 665 8.37 40.85 22.61
N ASP A 666 7.23 41.50 22.83
CA ASP A 666 6.02 40.82 23.27
C ASP A 666 5.19 40.45 22.04
N ASP A 667 5.37 39.24 21.53
CA ASP A 667 4.91 38.82 20.21
C ASP A 667 3.53 38.16 20.25
N ILE A 668 2.74 38.33 19.19
CA ILE A 668 1.41 37.73 19.05
C ILE A 668 1.40 36.73 17.90
N TYR A 669 1.03 35.49 18.22
CA TYR A 669 0.88 34.38 17.28
C TYR A 669 -0.59 34.08 17.01
N LEU A 670 -1.09 34.32 15.80
CA LEU A 670 -2.44 33.96 15.41
C LEU A 670 -2.45 32.59 14.74
N VAL A 671 -2.90 31.58 15.47
CA VAL A 671 -2.79 30.17 15.06
C VAL A 671 -4.15 29.60 14.69
N GLY A 672 -4.32 29.25 13.41
CA GLY A 672 -5.52 28.59 12.90
C GLY A 672 -5.38 27.07 12.71
N ASN A 673 -4.20 26.50 12.97
CA ASN A 673 -3.94 25.06 12.84
C ASN A 673 -2.94 24.58 13.91
N GLN A 674 -3.22 23.45 14.57
CA GLN A 674 -2.39 22.90 15.65
C GLN A 674 -0.97 22.50 15.21
N ALA A 675 -0.77 22.23 13.91
CA ALA A 675 0.53 21.88 13.32
C ALA A 675 1.37 23.10 12.90
N VAL A 676 0.95 24.33 13.22
CA VAL A 676 1.82 25.51 13.14
C VAL A 676 2.81 25.44 14.29
N MET A 677 4.09 25.52 13.96
CA MET A 677 5.18 25.54 14.93
C MET A 677 5.47 26.96 15.38
N ILE A 678 5.68 27.14 16.67
CA ILE A 678 6.10 28.42 17.25
C ILE A 678 7.46 28.20 17.92
N ALA A 679 8.38 29.14 17.72
CA ALA A 679 9.68 29.13 18.38
C ALA A 679 9.98 30.49 19.00
N GLU A 680 10.27 30.48 20.31
CA GLU A 680 10.60 31.67 21.07
C GLU A 680 11.95 31.56 21.80
N ALA A 681 12.62 32.71 21.91
CA ALA A 681 13.88 32.82 22.63
C ALA A 681 13.63 33.00 24.14
N ALA A 682 14.49 32.39 24.96
CA ALA A 682 14.40 32.57 26.40
C ALA A 682 14.65 34.05 26.78
N GLY A 683 13.65 34.70 27.39
CA GLY A 683 13.69 36.12 27.73
C GLY A 683 13.45 37.07 26.54
N GLY A 684 12.78 36.60 25.48
CA GLY A 684 12.35 37.38 24.32
C GLY A 684 11.33 38.45 24.67
N GLY A 685 10.34 38.13 25.51
CA GLY A 685 9.34 39.05 26.03
C GLY A 685 8.25 38.30 26.77
N THR A 686 7.01 38.79 26.71
CA THR A 686 5.80 38.07 27.12
C THR A 686 4.95 37.76 25.91
N ASP A 687 4.96 36.51 25.48
CA ASP A 687 4.43 36.12 24.17
C ASP A 687 3.04 35.49 24.27
N GLU A 688 2.19 35.74 23.26
CA GLU A 688 0.78 35.36 23.25
C GLU A 688 0.37 34.56 22.02
N ILE A 689 -0.13 33.34 22.24
CA ILE A 689 -0.88 32.61 21.23
C ILE A 689 -2.35 32.99 21.29
N ARG A 690 -2.91 33.40 20.15
CA ARG A 690 -4.34 33.60 19.94
C ARG A 690 -4.87 32.57 18.95
N THR A 691 -5.91 31.84 19.34
CA THR A 691 -6.48 30.79 18.48
C THR A 691 -8.00 30.71 18.58
N ALA A 692 -8.64 30.33 17.48
CA ALA A 692 -10.05 29.98 17.43
C ALA A 692 -10.29 28.45 17.44
N LEU A 693 -9.24 27.66 17.65
CA LEU A 693 -9.34 26.19 17.75
C LEU A 693 -9.94 25.80 19.10
N THR A 694 -11.04 25.03 19.07
CA THR A 694 -11.77 24.59 20.28
C THR A 694 -10.97 23.60 21.13
N THR A 695 -9.86 23.09 20.61
CA THR A 695 -8.88 22.33 21.39
C THR A 695 -7.51 22.77 20.94
N TYR A 696 -6.73 23.33 21.85
CA TYR A 696 -5.38 23.80 21.56
C TYR A 696 -4.43 23.57 22.73
N SER A 697 -3.25 23.04 22.44
CA SER A 697 -2.18 22.87 23.41
C SER A 697 -0.96 23.64 22.98
N MET A 698 -0.42 24.45 23.89
CA MET A 698 0.89 25.10 23.75
C MET A 698 2.00 24.35 24.50
N ALA A 699 1.73 23.13 24.99
CA ALA A 699 2.66 22.39 25.86
C ALA A 699 4.05 22.14 25.23
N SER A 700 4.13 22.10 23.90
CA SER A 700 5.39 21.93 23.15
C SER A 700 6.17 23.22 22.92
N PHE A 701 5.57 24.38 23.18
CA PHE A 701 6.17 25.69 22.90
C PHE A 701 6.74 26.26 24.21
N ALA A 702 8.05 26.13 24.37
CA ALA A 702 8.76 26.76 25.49
C ALA A 702 8.81 28.27 25.30
N ASN A 703 8.87 29.01 26.41
CA ASN A 703 8.99 30.49 26.43
C ASN A 703 7.80 31.23 25.79
N VAL A 704 6.61 30.62 25.75
CA VAL A 704 5.38 31.34 25.46
C VAL A 704 4.56 31.37 26.74
N GLU A 705 4.12 32.55 27.16
CA GLU A 705 3.50 32.76 28.47
C GLU A 705 1.97 32.84 28.40
N ARG A 706 1.38 33.21 27.26
CA ARG A 706 -0.06 33.49 27.17
C ARG A 706 -0.75 32.66 26.08
N LEU A 707 -1.94 32.16 26.42
CA LEU A 707 -2.84 31.48 25.48
C LEU A 707 -4.26 32.05 25.61
N THR A 708 -4.75 32.66 24.55
CA THR A 708 -6.07 33.30 24.49
C THR A 708 -6.92 32.63 23.42
N PHE A 709 -8.08 32.10 23.81
CA PHE A 709 -9.08 31.67 22.85
C PHE A 709 -9.90 32.86 22.33
N THR A 710 -9.95 33.00 21.02
CA THR A 710 -10.68 34.06 20.31
C THR A 710 -11.89 33.55 19.55
N GLY A 711 -12.19 32.25 19.66
CA GLY A 711 -13.35 31.62 19.02
C GLY A 711 -14.66 31.84 19.80
N THR A 712 -15.70 31.11 19.41
CA THR A 712 -16.99 31.09 20.09
C THR A 712 -17.33 29.67 20.55
N GLY A 713 -17.93 29.53 21.72
CA GLY A 713 -18.29 28.22 22.27
C GLY A 713 -17.14 27.61 23.08
N ASN A 714 -17.32 26.36 23.50
CA ASN A 714 -16.43 25.72 24.47
C ASN A 714 -15.04 25.44 23.89
N ALA A 715 -14.00 25.78 24.64
CA ALA A 715 -12.61 25.49 24.34
C ALA A 715 -11.97 24.55 25.37
N THR A 716 -10.98 23.78 24.95
CA THR A 716 -10.04 23.07 25.83
C THR A 716 -8.65 23.59 25.55
N LEU A 717 -8.07 24.30 26.51
CA LEU A 717 -6.79 25.00 26.37
C LEU A 717 -5.77 24.42 27.34
N THR A 718 -4.59 24.04 26.84
CA THR A 718 -3.52 23.47 27.65
C THR A 718 -2.27 24.33 27.57
N GLY A 719 -1.76 24.78 28.73
CA GLY A 719 -0.50 25.50 28.89
C GLY A 719 0.74 24.62 28.74
N ASN A 720 1.90 25.21 29.01
CA ASN A 720 3.19 24.52 29.08
C ASN A 720 3.60 24.33 30.55
N ALA A 721 4.90 24.16 30.83
CA ALA A 721 5.42 23.94 32.19
C ALA A 721 5.89 25.24 32.87
N GLY A 722 5.73 26.39 32.20
CA GLY A 722 6.02 27.72 32.73
C GLY A 722 4.78 28.35 33.37
N ASN A 723 4.94 29.56 33.91
CA ASN A 723 3.80 30.30 34.46
C ASN A 723 2.96 30.87 33.31
N ASN A 724 1.78 30.28 33.06
CA ASN A 724 0.94 30.65 31.94
C ASN A 724 -0.22 31.59 32.32
N VAL A 725 -0.68 32.38 31.37
CA VAL A 725 -1.97 33.07 31.42
C VAL A 725 -2.87 32.50 30.34
N ILE A 726 -3.91 31.77 30.75
CA ILE A 726 -4.83 31.09 29.85
C ILE A 726 -6.21 31.74 29.95
N THR A 727 -6.76 32.21 28.82
CA THR A 727 -8.08 32.88 28.73
C THR A 727 -9.04 32.09 27.84
N GLY A 728 -10.14 31.58 28.42
CA GLY A 728 -11.16 30.74 27.76
C GLY A 728 -12.15 31.52 26.89
N GLY A 729 -12.58 32.70 27.32
CA GLY A 729 -13.45 33.57 26.51
C GLY A 729 -14.95 33.36 26.78
N THR A 730 -15.72 32.94 25.78
CA THR A 730 -17.16 32.67 25.93
C THR A 730 -17.44 31.21 25.65
N GLY A 731 -18.19 30.54 26.52
CA GLY A 731 -18.41 29.09 26.42
C GLY A 731 -18.19 28.45 27.78
N ASN A 732 -18.36 27.13 27.86
CA ASN A 732 -17.96 26.36 29.03
C ASN A 732 -16.57 25.80 28.75
N ASP A 733 -15.54 26.54 29.15
CA ASP A 733 -14.16 26.26 28.78
C ASP A 733 -13.49 25.34 29.79
N THR A 734 -12.56 24.51 29.31
CA THR A 734 -11.70 23.67 30.15
C THR A 734 -10.27 24.15 30.02
N LEU A 735 -9.71 24.68 31.11
CA LEU A 735 -8.37 25.25 31.16
C LEU A 735 -7.45 24.31 31.95
N ILE A 736 -6.34 23.92 31.33
CA ILE A 736 -5.32 23.05 31.91
C ILE A 736 -4.04 23.88 31.95
N GLY A 737 -3.66 24.38 33.11
CA GLY A 737 -2.44 25.19 33.28
C GLY A 737 -1.18 24.40 32.94
N GLY A 738 -1.03 23.25 33.60
CA GLY A 738 0.19 22.44 33.53
C GLY A 738 0.92 22.54 34.86
N ALA A 739 2.24 22.60 34.80
CA ALA A 739 3.05 22.96 35.97
C ALA A 739 3.40 24.44 35.87
N GLY A 740 3.61 25.11 37.00
CA GLY A 740 3.84 26.55 37.03
C GLY A 740 2.86 27.22 37.99
N ALA A 741 2.98 28.53 38.14
CA ALA A 741 1.99 29.35 38.81
C ALA A 741 1.11 30.01 37.75
N ASP A 742 -0.02 29.40 37.44
CA ASP A 742 -0.84 29.74 36.28
C ASP A 742 -1.99 30.70 36.61
N GLN A 743 -2.39 31.52 35.65
CA GLN A 743 -3.60 32.34 35.71
C GLN A 743 -4.64 31.75 34.77
N LEU A 744 -5.65 31.09 35.31
CA LEU A 744 -6.74 30.47 34.56
C LEU A 744 -7.98 31.38 34.61
N ILE A 745 -8.31 31.97 33.45
CA ILE A 745 -9.40 32.93 33.28
C ILE A 745 -10.46 32.29 32.38
N GLY A 746 -11.53 31.73 32.96
CA GLY A 746 -12.59 31.05 32.20
C GLY A 746 -13.32 32.01 31.25
N GLY A 747 -13.96 33.01 31.84
CA GLY A 747 -14.64 34.06 31.11
C GLY A 747 -16.13 34.01 31.34
N ALA A 748 -16.93 33.85 30.28
CA ALA A 748 -18.38 33.78 30.36
C ALA A 748 -18.87 32.37 30.06
N GLY A 749 -19.44 31.70 31.07
CA GLY A 749 -20.04 30.39 30.95
C GLY A 749 -19.90 29.63 32.27
N THR A 750 -19.79 28.32 32.21
CA THR A 750 -19.40 27.47 33.35
C THR A 750 -18.06 26.84 33.02
N ASP A 751 -17.01 27.42 33.59
CA ASP A 751 -15.63 27.13 33.20
C ASP A 751 -14.96 26.21 34.21
N THR A 752 -14.04 25.38 33.72
CA THR A 752 -13.41 24.30 34.46
C THR A 752 -11.89 24.48 34.49
N ALA A 753 -11.30 24.57 35.68
CA ALA A 753 -9.87 24.33 35.88
C ALA A 753 -9.64 22.83 36.03
N SER A 754 -8.83 22.24 35.15
CA SER A 754 -8.65 20.78 35.10
C SER A 754 -7.21 20.38 35.41
N TYR A 755 -7.05 19.54 36.43
CA TYR A 755 -5.79 18.91 36.83
C TYR A 755 -5.74 17.42 36.48
N ALA A 756 -6.63 16.95 35.59
CA ALA A 756 -6.74 15.55 35.21
C ALA A 756 -5.43 14.96 34.65
N ASN A 757 -4.55 15.80 34.09
CA ASN A 757 -3.25 15.41 33.55
C ASN A 757 -2.11 15.47 34.57
N ALA A 758 -2.36 15.94 35.80
CA ALA A 758 -1.34 16.05 36.82
C ALA A 758 -0.85 14.67 37.26
N GLY A 759 0.48 14.52 37.37
CA GLY A 759 1.12 13.25 37.74
C GLY A 759 1.04 12.92 39.24
N ALA A 760 0.66 13.90 40.07
CA ALA A 760 0.58 13.78 41.52
C ALA A 760 -0.72 14.41 42.05
N ALA A 761 -1.05 14.09 43.30
CA ALA A 761 -2.19 14.68 43.99
C ALA A 761 -2.12 16.21 44.04
N VAL A 762 -3.24 16.85 43.74
CA VAL A 762 -3.41 18.31 43.83
C VAL A 762 -4.23 18.69 45.05
N THR A 763 -3.92 19.85 45.62
CA THR A 763 -4.78 20.49 46.62
C THR A 763 -5.27 21.82 46.10
N VAL A 764 -6.59 21.94 45.89
CA VAL A 764 -7.23 23.20 45.52
C VAL A 764 -7.87 23.81 46.77
N ASN A 765 -7.16 24.72 47.44
CA ASN A 765 -7.66 25.41 48.62
C ASN A 765 -8.21 26.80 48.29
N LEU A 766 -9.51 26.89 48.01
CA LEU A 766 -10.17 28.16 47.67
C LEU A 766 -10.33 29.10 48.87
N LYS A 767 -10.12 28.60 50.10
CA LYS A 767 -10.23 29.40 51.33
C LYS A 767 -9.00 30.26 51.55
N THR A 768 -7.81 29.70 51.34
CA THR A 768 -6.52 30.36 51.59
C THR A 768 -5.85 30.87 50.32
N GLY A 769 -6.22 30.32 49.15
CA GLY A 769 -5.52 30.54 47.89
C GLY A 769 -4.15 29.84 47.83
N VAL A 770 -3.84 28.96 48.79
CA VAL A 770 -2.58 28.21 48.84
C VAL A 770 -2.84 26.80 48.33
N HIS A 771 -2.41 26.57 47.09
CA HIS A 771 -2.59 25.31 46.36
C HIS A 771 -1.32 24.44 46.41
N ILE A 772 -1.45 23.14 46.13
CA ILE A 772 -0.33 22.17 46.15
C ILE A 772 -0.39 21.30 44.88
N GLY A 773 0.77 20.81 44.44
CA GLY A 773 0.92 20.00 43.24
C GLY A 773 1.02 20.89 42.01
N ASP A 774 0.47 20.43 40.90
CA ASP A 774 0.40 21.23 39.66
C ASP A 774 -0.50 22.47 39.81
N ALA A 775 -1.35 22.52 40.85
CA ALA A 775 -2.11 23.72 41.18
C ALA A 775 -1.28 24.81 41.92
N ALA A 776 -0.03 24.53 42.29
CA ALA A 776 0.73 25.36 43.23
C ALA A 776 1.08 26.75 42.66
N GLY A 777 0.43 27.78 43.21
CA GLY A 777 0.62 29.17 42.78
C GLY A 777 -0.42 29.63 41.77
N ASP A 778 -1.32 28.73 41.34
CA ASP A 778 -2.40 29.06 40.42
C ASP A 778 -3.37 30.08 40.99
N THR A 779 -3.97 30.84 40.09
CA THR A 779 -5.06 31.77 40.38
C THR A 779 -6.21 31.55 39.41
N PHE A 780 -7.43 31.68 39.91
CA PHE A 780 -8.65 31.38 39.16
C PHE A 780 -9.53 32.62 39.08
N SER A 781 -10.01 32.94 37.87
CA SER A 781 -11.01 33.97 37.64
C SER A 781 -12.11 33.41 36.75
N SER A 782 -13.37 33.59 37.15
CA SER A 782 -14.53 33.01 36.46
C SER A 782 -14.35 31.50 36.22
N ILE A 783 -14.11 30.75 37.30
CA ILE A 783 -14.01 29.28 37.26
C ILE A 783 -15.06 28.75 38.23
N GLU A 784 -15.95 27.90 37.73
CA GLU A 784 -17.07 27.34 38.49
C GLU A 784 -16.91 25.83 38.73
N ALA A 785 -15.91 25.19 38.12
CA ALA A 785 -15.63 23.78 38.27
C ALA A 785 -14.13 23.46 38.37
N PHE A 786 -13.81 22.44 39.16
CA PHE A 786 -12.46 21.93 39.33
C PHE A 786 -12.46 20.41 39.15
N ILE A 787 -11.51 19.89 38.37
CA ILE A 787 -11.30 18.45 38.19
C ILE A 787 -9.94 18.07 38.78
N GLY A 788 -9.94 17.05 39.64
CA GLY A 788 -8.74 16.46 40.23
C GLY A 788 -7.89 15.66 39.25
N SER A 789 -6.75 15.21 39.74
CA SER A 789 -5.82 14.32 39.07
C SER A 789 -6.33 12.86 39.09
N SER A 790 -5.41 11.92 38.88
CA SER A 790 -5.65 10.49 39.11
C SER A 790 -5.21 9.98 40.49
N SER A 791 -4.77 10.91 41.35
CA SER A 791 -4.20 10.64 42.67
C SER A 791 -5.22 10.93 43.77
N LYS A 792 -4.78 11.25 44.99
CA LYS A 792 -5.67 11.53 46.13
C LYS A 792 -5.77 13.03 46.32
N ASP A 793 -6.73 13.64 45.66
CA ASP A 793 -6.84 15.09 45.63
C ASP A 793 -7.57 15.63 46.85
N THR A 794 -7.34 16.91 47.15
CA THR A 794 -8.01 17.60 48.25
C THR A 794 -8.58 18.93 47.78
N PHE A 795 -9.88 19.12 47.94
CA PHE A 795 -10.57 20.37 47.68
C PHE A 795 -10.98 21.03 48.99
N VAL A 796 -10.72 22.32 49.17
CA VAL A 796 -11.16 23.09 50.34
C VAL A 796 -12.09 24.19 49.90
N GLY A 797 -13.36 24.12 50.32
CA GLY A 797 -14.39 25.10 50.01
C GLY A 797 -14.20 26.42 50.77
N ASN A 798 -14.82 27.49 50.26
CA ASN A 798 -14.77 28.83 50.85
C ASN A 798 -16.13 29.53 50.95
N GLY A 799 -17.22 28.80 50.67
CA GLY A 799 -18.59 29.32 50.63
C GLY A 799 -19.05 29.86 49.26
N THR A 800 -18.21 29.85 48.23
CA THR A 800 -18.66 30.08 46.84
C THR A 800 -19.08 28.77 46.21
N ALA A 801 -20.26 28.73 45.59
CA ALA A 801 -20.78 27.54 44.93
C ALA A 801 -19.89 27.14 43.73
N VAL A 802 -19.20 26.03 43.85
CA VAL A 802 -18.35 25.44 42.80
C VAL A 802 -18.60 23.95 42.64
N THR A 803 -18.24 23.38 41.49
CA THR A 803 -18.24 21.94 41.29
C THR A 803 -16.85 21.38 41.59
N PHE A 804 -16.76 20.48 42.56
CA PHE A 804 -15.57 19.67 42.80
C PHE A 804 -15.78 18.27 42.24
N ASN A 805 -14.97 17.90 41.25
CA ASN A 805 -14.92 16.55 40.70
C ASN A 805 -13.56 15.93 41.06
N GLY A 806 -13.53 14.92 41.92
CA GLY A 806 -12.28 14.25 42.31
C GLY A 806 -11.58 13.56 41.14
N GLY A 807 -12.33 13.16 40.11
CA GLY A 807 -11.79 12.40 39.01
C GLY A 807 -11.67 10.93 39.39
N VAL A 808 -10.46 10.37 39.29
CA VAL A 808 -10.18 9.01 39.74
C VAL A 808 -9.23 9.09 40.92
N GLY A 809 -9.48 8.32 41.97
CA GLY A 809 -8.72 8.52 43.19
C GLY A 809 -9.51 8.14 44.42
N THR A 810 -8.94 8.49 45.57
CA THR A 810 -9.73 8.60 46.80
C THR A 810 -9.65 10.05 47.22
N ASP A 811 -10.66 10.82 46.84
CA ASP A 811 -10.58 12.27 46.87
C ASP A 811 -11.31 12.84 48.07
N THR A 812 -10.77 13.94 48.58
CA THR A 812 -11.23 14.57 49.82
C THR A 812 -11.81 15.95 49.53
N VAL A 813 -12.99 16.23 50.06
CA VAL A 813 -13.45 17.61 50.25
C VAL A 813 -13.38 17.98 51.73
N SER A 814 -12.74 19.11 52.05
CA SER A 814 -12.56 19.56 53.43
C SER A 814 -13.27 20.90 53.67
N TYR A 815 -14.01 20.93 54.77
CA TYR A 815 -14.67 22.09 55.33
C TYR A 815 -14.20 22.39 56.76
N SER A 816 -13.06 21.83 57.16
CA SER A 816 -12.46 21.97 58.50
C SER A 816 -12.22 23.41 58.95
N SER A 817 -12.04 24.34 58.00
CA SER A 817 -11.89 25.77 58.28
C SER A 817 -13.20 26.56 58.26
N SER A 818 -14.35 25.90 58.04
CA SER A 818 -15.65 26.56 57.97
C SER A 818 -15.99 27.19 59.31
N ALA A 819 -16.49 28.42 59.26
CA ALA A 819 -16.91 29.17 60.45
C ALA A 819 -18.35 28.84 60.90
N ALA A 820 -18.98 27.85 60.27
CA ALA A 820 -20.30 27.34 60.57
C ALA A 820 -20.41 25.86 60.17
N ALA A 821 -21.41 25.19 60.74
CA ALA A 821 -21.75 23.81 60.39
C ALA A 821 -22.04 23.63 58.89
N VAL A 822 -21.70 22.46 58.39
CA VAL A 822 -21.93 22.03 57.00
C VAL A 822 -22.85 20.81 56.96
N ASN A 823 -23.63 20.73 55.88
CA ASN A 823 -24.46 19.59 55.56
C ASN A 823 -24.01 19.02 54.21
N VAL A 824 -23.35 17.87 54.27
CA VAL A 824 -22.70 17.24 53.12
C VAL A 824 -23.12 15.79 53.03
N THR A 825 -23.77 15.42 51.93
CA THR A 825 -23.99 14.02 51.59
C THR A 825 -23.13 13.65 50.40
N LEU A 826 -22.28 12.64 50.53
CA LEU A 826 -21.49 12.10 49.43
C LEU A 826 -22.34 11.18 48.52
N GLY A 827 -22.14 11.33 47.21
CA GLY A 827 -22.79 10.52 46.18
C GLY A 827 -22.09 9.17 46.00
N ALA A 828 -22.80 8.16 45.49
CA ALA A 828 -22.13 7.02 44.86
C ALA A 828 -21.32 7.47 43.63
N GLY A 829 -20.37 6.65 43.16
CA GLY A 829 -19.53 6.99 42.00
C GLY A 829 -20.36 7.48 40.80
N GLY A 830 -20.00 8.64 40.24
CA GLY A 830 -20.72 9.29 39.15
C GLY A 830 -21.99 10.07 39.55
N VAL A 831 -22.40 10.07 40.82
CA VAL A 831 -23.57 10.80 41.30
C VAL A 831 -23.16 12.15 41.87
N THR A 832 -23.68 13.24 41.29
CA THR A 832 -23.47 14.58 41.84
C THR A 832 -24.41 14.84 43.01
N THR A 833 -23.87 15.27 44.15
CA THR A 833 -24.63 15.79 45.28
C THR A 833 -24.41 17.29 45.46
N VAL A 834 -25.30 17.95 46.20
CA VAL A 834 -25.18 19.39 46.50
C VAL A 834 -25.06 19.55 48.00
N ALA A 835 -23.96 20.16 48.44
CA ALA A 835 -23.72 20.49 49.83
C ALA A 835 -24.31 21.86 50.19
N SER A 836 -24.54 22.07 51.48
CA SER A 836 -25.10 23.31 52.02
C SER A 836 -24.48 23.65 53.38
N GLY A 837 -24.62 24.90 53.82
CA GLY A 837 -24.10 25.38 55.10
C GLY A 837 -22.62 25.75 55.06
N GLY A 838 -22.26 26.82 55.78
CA GLY A 838 -20.88 27.27 55.93
C GLY A 838 -20.13 27.43 54.60
N ASP A 839 -18.90 26.92 54.57
CA ASP A 839 -18.05 26.93 53.36
C ASP A 839 -18.47 25.91 52.29
N ALA A 840 -19.47 25.07 52.57
CA ALA A 840 -20.01 24.07 51.66
C ALA A 840 -21.21 24.57 50.82
N GLU A 841 -21.70 25.78 51.09
CA GLU A 841 -22.93 26.32 50.49
C GLU A 841 -22.92 26.28 48.95
N GLY A 842 -23.82 25.46 48.39
CA GLY A 842 -24.02 25.35 46.94
C GLY A 842 -22.97 24.51 46.22
N ASN A 843 -21.96 23.96 46.91
CA ASN A 843 -20.95 23.12 46.27
C ASN A 843 -21.55 21.84 45.71
N ARG A 844 -21.17 21.52 44.46
CA ARG A 844 -21.58 20.30 43.77
C ARG A 844 -20.42 19.30 43.86
N LEU A 845 -20.65 18.15 44.46
CA LEU A 845 -19.62 17.14 44.70
C LEU A 845 -19.83 15.96 43.78
N LEU A 846 -18.81 15.56 43.03
CA LEU A 846 -18.82 14.43 42.10
C LEU A 846 -17.54 13.62 42.30
N ASN A 847 -17.64 12.30 42.39
CA ASN A 847 -16.48 11.41 42.60
C ASN A 847 -15.61 11.88 43.79
N ILE A 848 -16.23 12.07 44.94
CA ILE A 848 -15.56 12.43 46.20
C ILE A 848 -15.84 11.32 47.19
N GLU A 849 -14.80 10.68 47.72
CA GLU A 849 -14.91 9.53 48.62
C GLU A 849 -14.72 9.92 50.08
N GLN A 850 -14.19 11.11 50.37
CA GLN A 850 -13.95 11.57 51.73
C GLN A 850 -14.47 12.99 51.94
N VAL A 851 -15.13 13.22 53.08
CA VAL A 851 -15.51 14.55 53.56
C VAL A 851 -14.97 14.78 54.96
N ILE A 852 -14.42 15.98 55.18
CA ILE A 852 -14.06 16.49 56.49
C ILE A 852 -14.99 17.68 56.79
N GLY A 853 -15.77 17.59 57.86
CA GLY A 853 -16.63 18.63 58.39
C GLY A 853 -15.84 19.76 59.06
N SER A 854 -16.58 20.67 59.67
CA SER A 854 -16.12 21.84 60.39
C SER A 854 -15.80 21.54 61.87
N ALA A 855 -15.67 22.59 62.69
CA ALA A 855 -15.57 22.46 64.14
C ALA A 855 -16.91 22.72 64.86
N PHE A 856 -18.01 22.62 64.11
CA PHE A 856 -19.38 22.82 64.57
C PHE A 856 -20.22 21.61 64.19
N ASN A 857 -21.40 21.50 64.82
CA ASN A 857 -22.34 20.40 64.64
C ASN A 857 -22.75 20.19 63.17
N ASP A 858 -22.07 19.29 62.49
CA ASP A 858 -22.24 18.99 61.08
C ASP A 858 -23.27 17.89 60.84
N THR A 859 -23.77 17.82 59.62
CA THR A 859 -24.53 16.66 59.15
C THR A 859 -23.83 16.08 57.94
N LEU A 860 -23.15 14.95 58.14
CA LEU A 860 -22.39 14.27 57.09
C LEU A 860 -23.10 12.98 56.71
N GLY A 861 -23.21 12.69 55.43
CA GLY A 861 -23.92 11.50 54.96
C GLY A 861 -23.28 10.86 53.75
N SER A 862 -23.71 9.63 53.46
CA SER A 862 -23.37 8.94 52.23
C SER A 862 -24.56 8.16 51.68
N THR A 863 -24.73 8.24 50.36
CA THR A 863 -25.70 7.42 49.61
C THR A 863 -25.08 6.12 49.07
N ALA A 864 -23.78 5.92 49.26
CA ALA A 864 -23.06 4.78 48.71
C ALA A 864 -23.13 3.53 49.61
N THR A 865 -23.00 2.37 48.99
CA THR A 865 -22.83 1.09 49.70
C THR A 865 -21.36 0.67 49.82
N THR A 866 -20.48 1.27 49.02
CA THR A 866 -19.02 1.11 49.03
C THR A 866 -18.37 1.99 50.11
N THR A 867 -17.09 1.74 50.39
CA THR A 867 -16.34 2.52 51.38
C THR A 867 -16.22 3.99 50.99
N GLN A 868 -16.70 4.86 51.87
CA GLN A 868 -16.46 6.31 51.89
C GLN A 868 -16.14 6.71 53.32
N THR A 869 -15.44 7.83 53.50
CA THR A 869 -15.03 8.31 54.82
C THR A 869 -15.73 9.62 55.17
N LEU A 870 -16.38 9.64 56.33
CA LEU A 870 -16.99 10.83 56.93
C LEU A 870 -16.21 11.18 58.19
N GLN A 871 -15.70 12.40 58.27
CA GLN A 871 -15.01 12.92 59.45
C GLN A 871 -15.70 14.21 59.89
N GLY A 872 -16.35 14.23 61.05
CA GLY A 872 -17.15 15.35 61.56
C GLY A 872 -16.26 16.51 61.96
N GLY A 873 -15.34 16.25 62.88
CA GLY A 873 -14.30 17.22 63.25
C GLY A 873 -14.41 17.58 64.71
N GLY A 874 -15.12 18.67 65.02
CA GLY A 874 -15.48 19.03 66.39
C GLY A 874 -16.91 19.53 66.43
N GLY A 875 -17.52 19.56 67.61
CA GLY A 875 -18.96 19.77 67.73
C GLY A 875 -19.70 18.44 67.78
N ASN A 876 -21.02 18.51 67.94
CA ASN A 876 -21.88 17.33 68.02
C ASN A 876 -22.39 16.99 66.62
N ASP A 877 -21.78 16.00 65.99
CA ASP A 877 -21.96 15.71 64.58
C ASP A 877 -22.98 14.59 64.35
N THR A 878 -23.72 14.70 63.24
CA THR A 878 -24.69 13.69 62.81
C THR A 878 -24.21 13.00 61.54
N TYR A 879 -24.07 11.68 61.60
CA TYR A 879 -23.69 10.80 60.49
C TYR A 879 -24.88 10.04 59.92
N VAL A 880 -25.33 10.38 58.70
CA VAL A 880 -26.47 9.74 58.03
C VAL A 880 -25.97 8.67 57.07
N VAL A 881 -26.12 7.40 57.44
CA VAL A 881 -25.55 6.26 56.70
C VAL A 881 -26.58 5.17 56.39
N SER A 882 -26.26 4.34 55.38
CA SER A 882 -27.10 3.22 54.96
C SER A 882 -26.33 1.89 54.84
N SER A 883 -25.04 1.88 55.19
CA SER A 883 -24.14 0.75 55.04
C SER A 883 -23.07 0.75 56.14
N GLN A 884 -22.69 -0.44 56.62
CA GLN A 884 -21.59 -0.66 57.56
C GLN A 884 -20.21 -0.32 56.95
N ASN A 885 -20.12 -0.24 55.62
CA ASN A 885 -18.87 0.04 54.91
C ASN A 885 -18.44 1.52 54.99
N ILE A 886 -19.32 2.40 55.47
CA ILE A 886 -18.98 3.82 55.67
C ILE A 886 -18.07 3.94 56.88
N VAL A 887 -16.91 4.54 56.68
CA VAL A 887 -15.92 4.78 57.72
C VAL A 887 -16.22 6.12 58.36
N ILE A 888 -16.48 6.10 59.66
CA ILE A 888 -16.68 7.31 60.47
C ILE A 888 -15.46 7.48 61.36
N THR A 889 -14.88 8.69 61.34
CA THR A 889 -13.69 9.03 62.12
C THR A 889 -13.98 10.23 63.01
N GLU A 890 -13.90 10.03 64.32
CA GLU A 890 -14.06 11.07 65.33
C GLU A 890 -12.86 11.23 66.26
N SER A 891 -12.65 12.46 66.71
CA SER A 891 -11.59 12.79 67.67
C SER A 891 -12.09 12.65 69.11
N ALA A 892 -11.24 12.16 70.01
CA ALA A 892 -11.62 12.02 71.41
C ALA A 892 -11.98 13.40 72.03
N GLY A 893 -13.20 13.51 72.56
CA GLY A 893 -13.71 14.74 73.18
C GLY A 893 -14.13 15.83 72.18
N ALA A 894 -14.42 15.45 70.93
CA ALA A 894 -14.89 16.35 69.88
C ALA A 894 -16.35 16.81 70.06
N GLY A 895 -17.20 15.98 70.66
CA GLY A 895 -18.61 16.27 70.88
C GLY A 895 -19.37 15.08 71.47
N ASP A 896 -20.70 15.14 71.37
CA ASP A 896 -21.62 14.01 71.55
C ASP A 896 -22.21 13.67 70.18
N ASP A 897 -21.67 12.62 69.56
CA ASP A 897 -21.83 12.36 68.14
C ASP A 897 -22.85 11.24 67.86
N GLU A 898 -23.62 11.39 66.79
CA GLU A 898 -24.75 10.50 66.46
C GLU A 898 -24.63 9.86 65.08
N ILE A 899 -24.67 8.53 65.03
CA ILE A 899 -24.92 7.77 63.81
C ILE A 899 -26.43 7.55 63.65
N ARG A 900 -26.98 8.06 62.54
CA ARG A 900 -28.33 7.76 62.07
C ARG A 900 -28.24 6.78 60.91
N THR A 901 -28.68 5.54 61.14
CA THR A 901 -28.55 4.47 60.16
C THR A 901 -29.90 3.94 59.68
N SER A 902 -29.99 3.64 58.39
CA SER A 902 -31.10 2.87 57.81
C SER A 902 -30.73 1.41 57.54
N ALA A 903 -29.50 0.99 57.86
CA ALA A 903 -29.07 -0.39 57.73
C ALA A 903 -29.72 -1.25 58.82
N THR A 904 -30.35 -2.36 58.43
CA THR A 904 -30.99 -3.31 59.37
C THR A 904 -29.98 -4.04 60.27
N SER A 905 -28.68 -3.88 60.03
CA SER A 905 -27.63 -4.32 60.95
C SER A 905 -26.49 -3.30 60.92
N TYR A 906 -26.13 -2.77 62.08
CA TYR A 906 -25.08 -1.77 62.21
C TYR A 906 -24.37 -1.89 63.57
N SER A 907 -23.04 -1.81 63.56
CA SER A 907 -22.19 -1.91 64.73
C SER A 907 -21.23 -0.72 64.81
N MET A 908 -21.18 -0.08 65.98
CA MET A 908 -20.21 0.96 66.32
C MET A 908 -18.87 0.40 66.77
N ALA A 909 -18.66 -0.91 66.80
CA ALA A 909 -17.45 -1.52 67.36
C ALA A 909 -16.12 -0.96 66.76
N ASN A 910 -16.16 -0.45 65.52
CA ASN A 910 -15.02 0.17 64.84
C ASN A 910 -15.05 1.72 64.81
N HIS A 911 -16.06 2.33 65.42
CA HIS A 911 -16.26 3.78 65.48
C HIS A 911 -16.04 4.25 66.92
N ALA A 912 -14.77 4.42 67.30
CA ALA A 912 -14.41 4.98 68.59
C ALA A 912 -14.82 6.46 68.66
N ASN A 913 -15.23 6.92 69.85
CA ASN A 913 -15.66 8.30 70.10
C ASN A 913 -16.96 8.69 69.37
N VAL A 914 -17.86 7.73 69.14
CA VAL A 914 -19.24 8.01 68.77
C VAL A 914 -20.13 7.49 69.89
N GLU A 915 -21.01 8.34 70.40
CA GLU A 915 -21.79 8.08 71.62
C GLU A 915 -23.20 7.59 71.29
N ARG A 916 -23.78 7.95 70.14
CA ARG A 916 -25.19 7.66 69.83
C ARG A 916 -25.36 6.86 68.54
N LEU A 917 -26.23 5.84 68.59
CA LEU A 917 -26.67 5.07 67.42
C LEU A 917 -28.20 5.04 67.35
N THR A 918 -28.76 5.71 66.36
CA THR A 918 -30.20 5.76 66.11
C THR A 918 -30.52 5.04 64.81
N TYR A 919 -31.41 4.05 64.85
CA TYR A 919 -31.97 3.50 63.62
C TYR A 919 -33.15 4.34 63.14
N THR A 920 -33.13 4.68 61.85
CA THR A 920 -34.15 5.52 61.20
C THR A 920 -34.99 4.76 60.18
N GLY A 921 -34.79 3.44 60.05
CA GLY A 921 -35.63 2.58 59.23
C GLY A 921 -36.94 2.20 59.93
N THR A 922 -37.77 1.39 59.26
CA THR A 922 -39.11 1.00 59.76
C THR A 922 -39.27 -0.50 60.00
N GLY A 923 -38.21 -1.29 59.84
CA GLY A 923 -38.22 -2.74 60.07
C GLY A 923 -37.11 -3.15 61.04
N ASN A 924 -37.08 -4.42 61.42
CA ASN A 924 -36.18 -4.94 62.45
C ASN A 924 -34.70 -4.57 62.21
N ALA A 925 -34.06 -4.03 63.25
CA ALA A 925 -32.68 -3.64 63.27
C ALA A 925 -31.86 -4.51 64.23
N THR A 926 -30.58 -4.72 63.93
CA THR A 926 -29.60 -5.28 64.86
C THR A 926 -28.52 -4.24 65.08
N LEU A 927 -28.53 -3.59 66.25
CA LEU A 927 -27.67 -2.47 66.60
C LEU A 927 -26.69 -2.89 67.69
N THR A 928 -25.42 -2.57 67.53
CA THR A 928 -24.39 -2.87 68.53
C THR A 928 -23.54 -1.65 68.81
N GLY A 929 -23.36 -1.31 70.08
CA GLY A 929 -22.48 -0.24 70.53
C GLY A 929 -20.99 -0.54 70.36
N ASN A 930 -20.17 0.36 70.89
CA ASN A 930 -18.72 0.25 70.99
C ASN A 930 -18.30 -0.10 72.43
N SER A 931 -17.11 0.33 72.86
CA SER A 931 -16.58 0.06 74.20
C SER A 931 -16.71 1.25 75.16
N GLY A 932 -17.30 2.35 74.71
CA GLY A 932 -17.61 3.52 75.52
C GLY A 932 -19.12 3.62 75.79
N ASP A 933 -19.50 4.58 76.62
CA ASP A 933 -20.89 4.79 77.04
C ASP A 933 -21.76 5.16 75.83
N ASN A 934 -22.75 4.32 75.48
CA ASN A 934 -23.56 4.51 74.28
C ASN A 934 -25.04 4.76 74.56
N ILE A 935 -25.68 5.55 73.69
CA ILE A 935 -27.14 5.67 73.63
C ILE A 935 -27.62 5.06 72.31
N ILE A 936 -28.34 3.95 72.36
CA ILE A 936 -28.82 3.22 71.19
C ILE A 936 -30.35 3.26 71.14
N THR A 937 -30.94 3.50 69.95
CA THR A 937 -32.39 3.57 69.74
C THR A 937 -32.83 2.71 68.54
N GLY A 938 -33.73 1.74 68.78
CA GLY A 938 -34.15 0.66 67.88
C GLY A 938 -35.16 1.07 66.80
N GLY A 939 -36.25 1.77 67.15
CA GLY A 939 -37.22 2.29 66.18
C GLY A 939 -38.62 1.73 66.36
N THR A 940 -39.25 1.28 65.27
CA THR A 940 -40.63 0.72 65.28
C THR A 940 -40.70 -0.76 64.89
N GLY A 941 -39.56 -1.44 64.78
CA GLY A 941 -39.46 -2.85 64.38
C GLY A 941 -39.17 -3.74 65.59
N ASN A 942 -39.11 -5.06 65.39
CA ASN A 942 -38.64 -5.95 66.47
C ASN A 942 -37.11 -5.94 66.45
N ASP A 943 -36.52 -5.08 67.26
CA ASP A 943 -35.13 -4.69 67.19
C ASP A 943 -34.27 -5.48 68.17
N THR A 944 -33.01 -5.68 67.83
CA THR A 944 -32.01 -6.33 68.69
C THR A 944 -30.91 -5.33 68.99
N LEU A 945 -30.82 -4.88 70.23
CA LEU A 945 -29.87 -3.85 70.65
C LEU A 945 -28.88 -4.44 71.63
N ASN A 946 -27.58 -4.21 71.41
CA ASN A 946 -26.51 -4.64 72.31
C ASN A 946 -25.62 -3.44 72.67
N GLY A 947 -25.54 -3.10 73.96
CA GLY A 947 -24.75 -1.97 74.44
C GLY A 947 -23.26 -2.09 74.13
N GLY A 948 -22.72 -3.32 74.15
CA GLY A 948 -21.29 -3.53 74.02
C GLY A 948 -20.58 -3.41 75.38
N GLY A 949 -19.64 -2.48 75.51
CA GLY A 949 -19.03 -2.17 76.80
C GLY A 949 -19.13 -0.68 77.08
N GLY A 950 -19.10 -0.28 78.35
CA GLY A 950 -19.39 1.10 78.75
C GLY A 950 -20.73 1.17 79.49
N ASN A 951 -21.09 2.37 79.93
CA ASN A 951 -22.38 2.59 80.59
C ASN A 951 -23.44 2.97 79.56
N ASP A 952 -24.28 2.01 79.19
CA ASP A 952 -25.13 2.13 78.00
C ASP A 952 -26.59 2.44 78.34
N GLN A 953 -27.25 3.19 77.47
CA GLN A 953 -28.71 3.39 77.46
C GLN A 953 -29.29 2.83 76.16
N LEU A 954 -30.17 1.84 76.27
CA LEU A 954 -30.75 1.12 75.15
C LEU A 954 -32.26 1.37 75.15
N HIS A 955 -32.79 1.89 74.05
CA HIS A 955 -34.21 2.19 73.86
C HIS A 955 -34.73 1.34 72.69
N GLY A 956 -35.57 0.34 72.96
CA GLY A 956 -36.16 -0.52 71.92
C GLY A 956 -37.05 0.30 70.99
N GLY A 957 -38.08 0.92 71.57
CA GLY A 957 -39.01 1.79 70.85
C GLY A 957 -40.38 1.14 70.78
N SER A 958 -40.88 0.85 69.57
CA SER A 958 -42.08 0.04 69.40
C SER A 958 -41.72 -1.25 68.68
N GLY A 959 -42.33 -2.38 69.06
CA GLY A 959 -42.01 -3.71 68.53
C GLY A 959 -41.61 -4.65 69.66
N ASP A 960 -41.55 -5.97 69.38
CA ASP A 960 -41.04 -6.92 70.39
C ASP A 960 -39.50 -6.91 70.34
N ASP A 961 -38.87 -6.15 71.22
CA ASP A 961 -37.44 -5.85 71.19
C ASP A 961 -36.60 -6.78 72.07
N ALA A 962 -35.35 -6.99 71.70
CA ALA A 962 -34.37 -7.75 72.48
C ALA A 962 -33.19 -6.84 72.85
N LEU A 963 -33.15 -6.40 74.11
CA LEU A 963 -32.11 -5.51 74.63
C LEU A 963 -31.08 -6.32 75.42
N PHE A 964 -29.82 -6.18 75.08
CA PHE A 964 -28.68 -6.84 75.73
C PHE A 964 -27.78 -5.78 76.37
N SER A 965 -27.69 -5.83 77.71
CA SER A 965 -26.98 -4.82 78.50
C SER A 965 -25.52 -4.62 78.11
N GLY A 966 -24.80 -5.68 77.74
CA GLY A 966 -23.35 -5.60 77.64
C GLY A 966 -22.68 -5.44 79.01
N ALA A 967 -21.54 -4.75 79.06
CA ALA A 967 -20.70 -4.58 80.24
C ALA A 967 -20.61 -3.14 80.75
N GLY A 968 -21.06 -2.87 81.97
CA GLY A 968 -21.00 -1.54 82.62
C GLY A 968 -22.28 -1.25 83.40
N GLU A 969 -22.53 0.02 83.75
CA GLU A 969 -23.83 0.42 84.31
C GLU A 969 -24.84 0.69 83.19
N VAL A 970 -26.00 0.04 83.20
CA VAL A 970 -26.89 0.04 82.03
C VAL A 970 -28.29 0.58 82.32
N HIS A 971 -28.94 1.19 81.33
CA HIS A 971 -30.35 1.55 81.34
C HIS A 971 -31.05 0.94 80.12
N LEU A 972 -31.97 0.01 80.36
CA LEU A 972 -32.74 -0.66 79.32
C LEU A 972 -34.18 -0.14 79.35
N TYR A 973 -34.67 0.32 78.22
CA TYR A 973 -36.04 0.77 78.02
C TYR A 973 -36.63 -0.02 76.85
N GLY A 974 -37.55 -0.95 77.12
CA GLY A 974 -38.22 -1.74 76.08
C GLY A 974 -39.07 -0.84 75.19
N GLY A 975 -40.17 -0.33 75.76
CA GLY A 975 -41.05 0.63 75.10
C GLY A 975 -42.46 0.06 74.92
N ASP A 976 -42.97 0.05 73.69
CA ASP A 976 -44.26 -0.57 73.38
C ASP A 976 -44.01 -1.94 72.70
N GLY A 977 -44.41 -3.06 73.32
CA GLY A 977 -44.25 -4.39 72.73
C GLY A 977 -43.90 -5.44 73.79
N ASN A 978 -43.78 -6.72 73.41
CA ASN A 978 -43.34 -7.74 74.37
C ASN A 978 -41.82 -7.83 74.38
N ASP A 979 -41.18 -7.07 75.27
CA ASP A 979 -39.74 -6.86 75.19
C ASP A 979 -38.96 -7.88 76.02
N THR A 980 -37.76 -8.22 75.56
CA THR A 980 -36.81 -9.07 76.29
C THR A 980 -35.61 -8.24 76.74
N LEU A 981 -35.56 -7.90 78.02
CA LEU A 981 -34.52 -7.09 78.63
C LEU A 981 -33.51 -8.01 79.35
N ASN A 982 -32.35 -8.20 78.72
CA ASN A 982 -31.27 -9.06 79.21
C ASN A 982 -30.25 -8.24 80.00
N LEU A 983 -30.31 -8.36 81.32
CA LEU A 983 -29.45 -7.71 82.31
C LEU A 983 -28.30 -8.67 82.68
N ILE A 984 -27.18 -8.60 81.97
CA ILE A 984 -26.18 -9.68 81.94
C ILE A 984 -24.93 -9.37 82.79
N SER A 985 -24.56 -8.10 83.00
CA SER A 985 -23.42 -7.73 83.85
C SER A 985 -23.49 -6.28 84.36
N GLY A 986 -22.82 -5.99 85.49
CA GLY A 986 -22.78 -4.65 86.11
C GLY A 986 -23.92 -4.33 87.08
N GLN A 987 -24.10 -3.04 87.39
CA GLN A 987 -25.34 -2.49 87.98
C GLN A 987 -26.26 -2.06 86.84
N GLY A 988 -27.56 -1.99 87.03
CA GLY A 988 -28.42 -1.50 85.95
C GLY A 988 -29.83 -1.15 86.34
N PHE A 989 -30.51 -0.49 85.41
CA PHE A 989 -31.91 -0.14 85.42
C PHE A 989 -32.60 -0.78 84.20
N ALA A 990 -33.78 -1.32 84.39
CA ALA A 990 -34.63 -1.81 83.30
C ALA A 990 -36.09 -1.39 83.52
N ASP A 991 -36.71 -0.93 82.45
CA ASP A 991 -38.14 -0.61 82.34
C ASP A 991 -38.62 -1.22 81.03
N GLY A 992 -39.43 -2.27 81.12
CA GLY A 992 -39.97 -2.98 79.97
C GLY A 992 -40.94 -2.10 79.19
N GLY A 993 -41.75 -1.31 79.87
CA GLY A 993 -42.72 -0.42 79.24
C GLY A 993 -44.10 -1.05 79.18
N ASN A 994 -44.81 -0.92 78.06
CA ASN A 994 -46.17 -1.45 77.90
C ASN A 994 -46.17 -2.85 77.28
N ASP A 995 -47.21 -3.64 77.56
CA ASP A 995 -47.40 -5.04 77.11
C ASP A 995 -46.59 -6.05 77.94
N GLY A 996 -46.33 -7.27 77.45
CA GLY A 996 -45.81 -8.36 78.28
C GLY A 996 -44.31 -8.55 78.17
N ASP A 997 -43.57 -8.09 79.18
CA ASP A 997 -42.11 -8.02 79.15
C ASP A 997 -41.41 -9.15 79.87
N THR A 998 -40.20 -9.48 79.42
CA THR A 998 -39.34 -10.51 80.00
C THR A 998 -38.00 -9.93 80.42
N TYR A 999 -37.72 -9.96 81.72
CA TYR A 999 -36.47 -9.52 82.31
C TYR A 999 -35.59 -10.73 82.65
N HIS A 1000 -34.47 -10.89 81.97
CA HIS A 1000 -33.45 -11.90 82.31
C HIS A 1000 -32.35 -11.27 83.17
N VAL A 1001 -32.30 -11.61 84.45
CA VAL A 1001 -31.38 -10.98 85.41
C VAL A 1001 -30.25 -11.93 85.81
N ASN A 1002 -29.09 -11.69 85.21
CA ASN A 1002 -27.85 -12.42 85.47
C ASN A 1002 -26.71 -11.49 85.92
N MET A 1003 -27.05 -10.33 86.49
CA MET A 1003 -26.08 -9.32 86.93
C MET A 1003 -25.27 -9.75 88.16
N VAL A 1004 -24.10 -9.15 88.30
CA VAL A 1004 -23.15 -9.40 89.41
C VAL A 1004 -23.19 -8.30 90.48
N LEU A 1005 -23.92 -7.21 90.22
CA LEU A 1005 -24.25 -6.13 91.15
C LEU A 1005 -25.77 -5.86 91.06
N ALA A 1006 -26.24 -4.78 91.69
CA ALA A 1006 -27.68 -4.50 91.81
C ALA A 1006 -28.34 -4.16 90.46
N ALA A 1007 -29.43 -4.88 90.14
CA ALA A 1007 -30.32 -4.59 89.02
C ALA A 1007 -31.62 -3.98 89.57
N THR A 1008 -31.95 -2.77 89.17
CA THR A 1008 -33.23 -2.12 89.47
C THR A 1008 -34.18 -2.36 88.31
N ILE A 1009 -35.33 -2.94 88.58
CA ILE A 1009 -36.41 -3.08 87.61
C ILE A 1009 -37.53 -2.17 88.06
N LYS A 1010 -37.99 -1.32 87.16
CA LYS A 1010 -39.18 -0.52 87.33
C LYS A 1010 -40.03 -0.72 86.10
N ASP A 1011 -41.08 -1.50 86.25
CA ASP A 1011 -42.05 -1.70 85.19
C ASP A 1011 -43.13 -0.62 85.28
N THR A 1012 -43.22 0.21 84.24
CA THR A 1012 -44.14 1.37 84.20
C THR A 1012 -45.39 1.14 83.33
N GLY A 1013 -45.54 -0.06 82.76
CA GLY A 1013 -46.63 -0.44 81.87
C GLY A 1013 -48.02 -0.46 82.48
N VAL A 1014 -49.03 -0.49 81.61
CA VAL A 1014 -50.44 -0.68 81.99
C VAL A 1014 -51.07 -1.89 81.30
N GLY A 1015 -50.53 -3.08 81.60
CA GLY A 1015 -51.08 -4.37 81.21
C GLY A 1015 -50.10 -5.22 80.39
N GLY A 1016 -50.11 -6.54 80.63
CA GLY A 1016 -49.09 -7.46 80.16
C GLY A 1016 -49.13 -8.77 80.95
N SER A 1017 -48.16 -9.65 80.75
CA SER A 1017 -47.85 -10.73 81.70
C SER A 1017 -46.36 -10.71 81.94
N ASP A 1018 -45.89 -9.75 82.74
CA ASP A 1018 -44.47 -9.47 82.83
C ASP A 1018 -43.78 -10.54 83.67
N THR A 1019 -42.59 -10.93 83.22
CA THR A 1019 -41.86 -12.09 83.70
C THR A 1019 -40.44 -11.73 84.07
N VAL A 1020 -40.04 -12.01 85.31
CA VAL A 1020 -38.64 -11.86 85.77
C VAL A 1020 -38.02 -13.24 85.95
N TYR A 1021 -36.94 -13.50 85.21
CA TYR A 1021 -36.06 -14.65 85.38
C TYR A 1021 -34.86 -14.25 86.26
N LEU A 1022 -34.77 -14.86 87.44
CA LEU A 1022 -33.66 -14.70 88.37
C LEU A 1022 -32.58 -15.75 88.07
N ASP A 1023 -31.82 -15.53 87.00
CA ASP A 1023 -30.92 -16.52 86.41
C ASP A 1023 -29.78 -16.97 87.34
N ARG A 1024 -29.52 -16.21 88.41
CA ARG A 1024 -28.53 -16.56 89.44
C ARG A 1024 -29.08 -17.41 90.58
N VAL A 1025 -30.39 -17.35 90.84
CA VAL A 1025 -31.00 -18.09 91.95
C VAL A 1025 -31.29 -19.51 91.51
N GLN A 1026 -30.56 -20.48 92.06
CA GLN A 1026 -30.56 -21.85 91.51
C GLN A 1026 -31.81 -22.66 91.89
N SER A 1027 -32.47 -22.33 93.00
CA SER A 1027 -33.65 -23.04 93.50
C SER A 1027 -34.34 -22.22 94.60
N LEU A 1028 -35.53 -22.64 95.03
CA LEU A 1028 -36.28 -21.96 96.10
C LEU A 1028 -35.53 -21.95 97.45
N ALA A 1029 -34.63 -22.92 97.69
CA ALA A 1029 -33.81 -22.95 98.90
C ALA A 1029 -32.68 -21.90 98.89
N ASP A 1030 -32.37 -21.38 97.71
CA ASP A 1030 -31.37 -20.35 97.47
C ASP A 1030 -32.02 -18.97 97.28
N PHE A 1031 -33.34 -18.84 97.49
CA PHE A 1031 -34.07 -17.61 97.22
C PHE A 1031 -34.31 -16.80 98.49
N ASP A 1032 -33.67 -15.63 98.58
CA ASP A 1032 -33.93 -14.63 99.60
C ASP A 1032 -34.76 -13.48 99.03
N ASN A 1033 -35.71 -13.00 99.82
CA ASN A 1033 -36.43 -11.76 99.55
C ASN A 1033 -36.44 -10.86 100.79
N THR A 1034 -36.36 -9.55 100.58
CA THR A 1034 -36.35 -8.55 101.64
C THR A 1034 -37.06 -7.29 101.17
N ARG A 1035 -37.95 -6.76 102.00
CA ARG A 1035 -38.55 -5.44 101.79
C ARG A 1035 -37.65 -4.34 102.32
N ILE A 1036 -37.33 -3.34 101.49
CA ILE A 1036 -36.59 -2.14 101.91
C ILE A 1036 -37.41 -0.91 101.50
N GLY A 1037 -38.04 -0.25 102.49
CA GLY A 1037 -38.94 0.87 102.20
C GLY A 1037 -40.15 0.43 101.37
N ASP A 1038 -40.31 1.04 100.20
CA ASP A 1038 -41.33 0.69 99.22
C ASP A 1038 -40.84 -0.31 98.15
N ASP A 1039 -39.57 -0.72 98.19
CA ASP A 1039 -38.97 -1.62 97.20
C ASP A 1039 -38.96 -3.09 97.67
N LEU A 1040 -39.01 -4.03 96.71
CA LEU A 1040 -38.79 -5.46 96.93
C LEU A 1040 -37.41 -5.86 96.42
N VAL A 1041 -36.56 -6.38 97.31
CA VAL A 1041 -35.20 -6.81 96.99
C VAL A 1041 -35.15 -8.33 96.99
N LEU A 1042 -34.69 -8.92 95.88
CA LEU A 1042 -34.54 -10.35 95.66
C LEU A 1042 -33.05 -10.70 95.51
N GLN A 1043 -32.60 -11.81 96.08
CA GLN A 1043 -31.19 -12.20 96.05
C GLN A 1043 -31.02 -13.72 96.14
N SER A 1044 -29.88 -14.25 95.68
CA SER A 1044 -29.44 -15.61 96.00
C SER A 1044 -28.86 -15.67 97.42
N HIS A 1045 -29.36 -16.59 98.25
CA HIS A 1045 -28.88 -16.81 99.62
C HIS A 1045 -27.40 -17.23 99.64
N ALA A 1046 -26.97 -18.02 98.65
CA ALA A 1046 -25.59 -18.44 98.48
C ALA A 1046 -24.68 -17.28 98.06
N ASP A 1047 -25.14 -16.42 97.16
CA ASP A 1047 -24.38 -15.27 96.67
C ASP A 1047 -24.27 -14.15 97.73
N ALA A 1048 -25.27 -13.99 98.60
CA ALA A 1048 -25.31 -12.99 99.68
C ALA A 1048 -24.23 -13.17 100.77
N GLN A 1049 -23.49 -14.29 100.77
CA GLN A 1049 -22.45 -14.57 101.77
C GLN A 1049 -21.15 -13.79 101.49
N PRO A 1050 -20.43 -13.27 102.50
CA PRO A 1050 -19.17 -12.56 102.28
C PRO A 1050 -18.08 -13.39 101.57
N GLY A 1051 -17.45 -12.82 100.55
CA GLY A 1051 -16.32 -13.38 99.79
C GLY A 1051 -16.66 -14.12 98.49
N THR A 1052 -17.91 -14.08 98.02
CA THR A 1052 -18.41 -14.72 96.79
C THR A 1052 -18.14 -13.89 95.53
N GLY A 1053 -17.94 -12.57 95.66
CA GLY A 1053 -17.89 -11.63 94.54
C GLY A 1053 -19.26 -11.27 93.95
N TYR A 1054 -20.35 -11.72 94.58
CA TYR A 1054 -21.75 -11.52 94.17
C TYR A 1054 -22.63 -11.03 95.33
N GLU A 1055 -22.01 -10.57 96.42
CA GLU A 1055 -22.70 -10.19 97.66
C GLU A 1055 -23.66 -9.01 97.47
N ASN A 1056 -23.43 -8.22 96.42
CA ASN A 1056 -24.24 -7.08 96.03
C ASN A 1056 -25.09 -7.35 94.78
N ALA A 1057 -25.16 -8.60 94.30
CA ALA A 1057 -26.00 -9.00 93.18
C ALA A 1057 -27.46 -9.14 93.63
N THR A 1058 -28.17 -8.01 93.75
CA THR A 1058 -29.58 -7.97 94.15
C THR A 1058 -30.47 -7.50 93.02
N VAL A 1059 -31.67 -8.05 92.92
CA VAL A 1059 -32.72 -7.54 92.01
C VAL A 1059 -33.68 -6.70 92.84
N ILE A 1060 -33.73 -5.40 92.57
CA ILE A 1060 -34.57 -4.43 93.26
C ILE A 1060 -35.75 -4.14 92.33
N LEU A 1061 -36.93 -4.59 92.71
CA LEU A 1061 -38.17 -4.15 92.08
C LEU A 1061 -38.58 -2.85 92.76
N GLN A 1062 -38.39 -1.75 92.03
CA GLN A 1062 -38.59 -0.40 92.55
C GLN A 1062 -40.09 -0.11 92.73
N ASP A 1063 -40.44 0.57 93.81
CA ASP A 1063 -41.81 0.98 94.15
C ASP A 1063 -42.79 -0.21 94.32
N TRP A 1064 -42.27 -1.41 94.62
CA TRP A 1064 -43.07 -2.64 94.66
C TRP A 1064 -44.27 -2.57 95.61
N TYR A 1065 -44.07 -2.03 96.80
CA TYR A 1065 -45.11 -1.90 97.81
C TYR A 1065 -45.87 -0.56 97.75
N ALA A 1066 -45.48 0.35 96.86
CA ALA A 1066 -46.19 1.61 96.60
C ALA A 1066 -47.41 1.43 95.66
N GLY A 1067 -47.59 0.22 95.11
CA GLY A 1067 -48.73 -0.14 94.25
C GLY A 1067 -48.47 0.13 92.76
N SER A 1068 -47.22 0.25 92.35
CA SER A 1068 -46.80 0.61 91.00
C SER A 1068 -46.44 -0.58 90.10
N ASN A 1069 -46.47 -1.85 90.55
CA ASN A 1069 -46.02 -2.97 89.70
C ASN A 1069 -47.13 -3.62 88.87
N THR A 1070 -46.69 -4.05 87.71
CA THR A 1070 -47.38 -4.92 86.76
C THR A 1070 -46.71 -6.28 86.58
N ILE A 1071 -45.63 -6.62 87.30
CA ILE A 1071 -44.97 -7.94 87.14
C ILE A 1071 -45.75 -9.10 87.79
N GLU A 1072 -46.19 -10.08 86.98
CA GLU A 1072 -46.95 -11.25 87.45
C GLU A 1072 -46.13 -12.52 87.69
N LEU A 1073 -45.03 -12.72 86.96
CA LEU A 1073 -44.35 -14.00 86.90
C LEU A 1073 -42.88 -13.90 87.32
N PHE A 1074 -42.46 -14.85 88.16
CA PHE A 1074 -41.08 -14.96 88.62
C PHE A 1074 -40.59 -16.39 88.45
N TYR A 1075 -39.44 -16.57 87.80
CA TYR A 1075 -38.81 -17.87 87.58
C TYR A 1075 -37.38 -17.89 88.11
N LEU A 1076 -36.99 -19.02 88.69
CA LEU A 1076 -35.62 -19.31 89.11
C LEU A 1076 -34.86 -20.00 87.98
N ALA A 1077 -33.53 -20.11 88.11
CA ALA A 1077 -32.67 -20.68 87.07
C ALA A 1077 -32.98 -22.16 86.73
N ASP A 1078 -33.57 -22.93 87.65
CA ASP A 1078 -34.00 -24.31 87.43
C ASP A 1078 -35.40 -24.43 86.77
N GLY A 1079 -36.02 -23.30 86.43
CA GLY A 1079 -37.38 -23.21 85.87
C GLY A 1079 -38.49 -23.25 86.91
N THR A 1080 -38.18 -23.27 88.20
CA THR A 1080 -39.18 -23.20 89.28
C THR A 1080 -39.86 -21.83 89.28
N GLN A 1081 -41.20 -21.82 89.24
CA GLN A 1081 -41.98 -20.59 89.40
C GLN A 1081 -42.10 -20.21 90.89
N VAL A 1082 -41.77 -18.96 91.22
CA VAL A 1082 -41.96 -18.41 92.57
C VAL A 1082 -43.37 -17.85 92.69
N SER A 1083 -44.14 -18.33 93.66
CA SER A 1083 -45.51 -17.83 93.88
C SER A 1083 -45.49 -16.44 94.50
N GLY A 1084 -46.28 -15.50 93.95
CA GLY A 1084 -46.41 -14.13 94.46
C GLY A 1084 -46.85 -14.00 95.92
N THR A 1085 -47.35 -15.08 96.54
CA THR A 1085 -47.63 -15.13 98.00
C THR A 1085 -46.37 -15.13 98.87
N LEU A 1086 -45.18 -15.35 98.29
CA LEU A 1086 -43.89 -15.28 98.98
C LEU A 1086 -43.38 -13.84 99.17
N PHE A 1087 -44.05 -12.85 98.56
CA PHE A 1087 -43.66 -11.43 98.59
C PHE A 1087 -44.60 -10.54 99.43
N SER A 1088 -45.66 -11.12 99.99
CA SER A 1088 -46.73 -10.42 100.74
C SER A 1088 -46.33 -9.99 102.14
#